data_AF-A0A7C7YFX8-F1
#
_entry.id   AF-A0A7C7YFX8-F1
#
_cell.length_a   1.000
_cell.length_b   1.000
_cell.length_c   1.000
_cell.angle_alpha   90.00
_cell.angle_beta   90.00
_cell.angle_gamma   90.00
#
_symmetry.space_group_name_H-M   'P 1'
#
loop_
_entity.id
_entity.type
_entity.pdbx_description
1 polymer ?
#
loop_
_entity_poly.entity_id
_entity_poly.type
_entity_poly.pdbx_seq_one_letter_code
_entity_poly.pdbx_strand_id
1 'polypeptide(L)'
;MNASALWATNWSLGPGILFPLAISAWLYLRGFERVRRQSPGHFPPWRRVAFLLGLGLLLVALASPLDAAADLLLTAHMVQHWLLMMVVPPLIWAGAPNVPLLRGLPGDWLSRGAGPLLSSPTLKRGVRIFTHPGVALGLWILATLGWHWPPAYEFALQSRAAHDMEHLSFLGSSLLLWFCILQPWPVRAPTPFPMRLLLVVGAGLFNSLFSAAFAFSAAPFYSLYASVPSPWSIDVLEDQNVAGAFMWVAGSLSMIAAAVGLALAGLAPRELGSRRVPRRQRAAPPRVGSGRSWIVSRRLRRGAQWVLAAIAAGVMLDGFLGSQIPSSENLAGVLPWTYWRPLSLFALLALGNLFCGICPLTLSRNLAARLLGRPFRWPQWLQNKWLPGALFVFYLWSYEMLDLWDRPRATAAWIAGFFVLCFLVEGLFRRGTFCRYVCPVGQFQFVHAALSPNEVRPLSPSICSDCTTHDCLRGGSEGPGCPTELYLPAKKGNLDCTFCLDCVRACPHDNAGWVSVTPGRSLGQGRAAARVYGLDLGVLTVLFVWGAFVNAMGMSRPFVRAQAALAHELGFSSGLGFDSAVLLGVLLLAPVFFLSFCAVAGRWLARTSLSMGEMVSRVVPALVPLGLAMWVAHFGFHLATGFFSFIPASRRALGSLSGESMVSVTRAPLNLAWLTDAQLLVLGLGLVISLGVLWRIGREILPEPGRALRLILPWSLLALALWGLGLVTFLAPMQMRGMGA
;
A
#
# COMPACT_ATOMS: atom_id res chain seq x y z
N MET A 1 34.78 -17.37 -28.76
CA MET A 1 35.80 -16.62 -27.98
C MET A 1 35.85 -17.20 -26.58
N ASN A 2 37.03 -17.39 -25.98
CA ASN A 2 37.13 -17.77 -24.56
C ASN A 2 36.66 -16.60 -23.68
N ALA A 3 35.96 -16.88 -22.58
CA ALA A 3 35.38 -15.86 -21.69
C ALA A 3 36.40 -14.80 -21.23
N SER A 4 37.64 -15.21 -20.97
CA SER A 4 38.73 -14.31 -20.61
C SER A 4 39.07 -13.28 -21.70
N ALA A 5 38.88 -13.61 -22.98
CA ALA A 5 39.13 -12.69 -24.10
C ALA A 5 38.00 -11.68 -24.29
N LEU A 6 36.75 -12.03 -23.93
CA LEU A 6 35.59 -11.13 -24.05
C LEU A 6 35.73 -9.92 -23.10
N TRP A 7 36.18 -10.16 -21.87
CA TRP A 7 36.31 -9.13 -20.84
C TRP A 7 37.65 -8.37 -20.88
N ALA A 8 38.64 -8.84 -21.64
CA ALA A 8 40.00 -8.29 -21.63
C ALA A 8 40.23 -7.05 -22.53
N THR A 9 39.44 -6.80 -23.59
CA THR A 9 39.84 -5.77 -24.60
C THR A 9 38.75 -4.97 -25.32
N ASN A 10 37.44 -5.11 -25.04
CA ASN A 10 36.42 -4.47 -25.90
C ASN A 10 35.69 -3.26 -25.27
N TRP A 11 36.42 -2.19 -24.93
CA TRP A 11 35.78 -0.91 -24.62
C TRP A 11 35.51 -0.11 -25.91
N SER A 12 34.24 0.13 -26.24
CA SER A 12 33.81 0.87 -27.43
C SER A 12 33.68 2.37 -27.14
N LEU A 13 34.80 3.03 -26.83
CA LEU A 13 34.89 4.45 -26.45
C LEU A 13 34.67 5.42 -27.62
N GLY A 14 33.52 5.34 -28.28
CA GLY A 14 33.15 6.22 -29.38
C GLY A 14 32.97 7.68 -28.93
N PRO A 15 33.36 8.68 -29.76
CA PRO A 15 33.14 10.09 -29.47
C PRO A 15 31.67 10.44 -29.20
N GLY A 16 30.74 9.72 -29.83
CA GLY A 16 29.29 9.89 -29.66
C GLY A 16 28.77 9.61 -28.25
N ILE A 17 29.46 8.78 -27.47
CA ILE A 17 29.09 8.48 -26.07
C ILE A 17 29.89 9.36 -25.11
N LEU A 18 31.21 9.45 -25.31
CA LEU A 18 32.09 10.17 -24.40
C LEU A 18 31.81 11.67 -24.34
N PHE A 19 31.57 12.30 -25.49
CA PHE A 19 31.41 13.76 -25.56
C PHE A 19 30.15 14.25 -24.83
N PRO A 20 28.94 13.68 -25.05
CA PRO A 20 27.75 14.06 -24.29
C PRO A 20 27.88 13.82 -22.78
N LEU A 21 28.49 12.70 -22.36
CA LEU A 21 28.70 12.39 -20.94
C LEU A 21 29.68 13.37 -20.29
N ALA A 22 30.81 13.66 -20.95
CA ALA A 22 31.81 14.60 -20.46
C ALA A 22 31.25 16.03 -20.34
N ILE A 23 30.50 16.49 -21.34
CA ILE A 23 29.83 17.81 -21.30
C ILE A 23 28.80 17.86 -20.17
N SER A 24 27.98 16.81 -20.02
CA SER A 24 26.97 16.75 -18.97
C SER A 24 27.61 16.77 -17.58
N ALA A 25 28.69 16.03 -17.38
CA ALA A 25 29.47 16.04 -16.14
C ALA A 25 30.07 17.42 -15.87
N TRP A 26 30.71 18.04 -16.86
CA TRP A 26 31.33 19.35 -16.74
C TRP A 26 30.32 20.45 -16.41
N LEU A 27 29.21 20.52 -17.15
CA LEU A 27 28.13 21.49 -16.91
C LEU A 27 27.53 21.30 -15.52
N TYR A 28 27.24 20.05 -15.14
CA TYR A 28 26.67 19.74 -13.84
C TYR A 28 27.61 20.15 -12.71
N LEU A 29 28.89 19.77 -12.75
CA LEU A 29 29.85 20.08 -11.68
C LEU A 29 30.06 21.59 -11.52
N ARG A 30 30.19 22.31 -12.64
CA ARG A 30 30.32 23.77 -12.67
C ARG A 30 29.11 24.46 -12.05
N GLY A 31 27.90 24.02 -12.38
CA GLY A 31 26.68 24.59 -11.81
C GLY A 31 26.39 24.13 -10.38
N PHE A 32 26.73 22.89 -10.04
CA PHE A 32 26.51 22.31 -8.71
C PHE A 32 27.26 23.10 -7.64
N GLU A 33 28.53 23.44 -7.88
CA GLU A 33 29.32 24.21 -6.91
C GLU A 33 28.75 25.62 -6.70
N ARG A 34 28.27 26.27 -7.76
CA ARG A 34 27.62 27.59 -7.67
C ARG A 34 26.32 27.53 -6.85
N VAL A 35 25.49 26.53 -7.09
CA VAL A 35 24.19 26.38 -6.42
C VAL A 35 24.36 25.91 -4.97
N ARG A 36 25.33 25.03 -4.71
CA ARG A 36 25.69 24.58 -3.36
C ARG A 36 26.07 25.74 -2.44
N ARG A 37 26.86 26.70 -2.94
CA ARG A 37 27.22 27.92 -2.19
C ARG A 37 26.00 28.78 -1.83
N GLN A 38 24.96 28.79 -2.67
CA GLN A 38 23.74 29.58 -2.47
C GLN A 38 22.68 28.85 -1.62
N SER A 39 22.67 27.51 -1.63
CA SER A 39 21.66 26.71 -0.93
C SER A 39 22.22 25.35 -0.46
N PRO A 40 23.12 25.34 0.55
CA PRO A 40 23.81 24.13 0.99
C PRO A 40 22.85 23.01 1.42
N GLY A 41 21.75 23.36 2.09
CA GLY A 41 20.75 22.39 2.58
C GLY A 41 20.00 21.63 1.49
N HIS A 42 19.85 22.20 0.29
CA HIS A 42 19.18 21.53 -0.83
C HIS A 42 20.14 20.68 -1.69
N PHE A 43 21.44 21.02 -1.68
CA PHE A 43 22.48 20.39 -2.51
C PHE A 43 23.63 19.79 -1.67
N PRO A 44 23.34 18.78 -0.84
CA PRO A 44 24.38 18.04 -0.11
C PRO A 44 25.31 17.27 -1.06
N PRO A 45 26.57 16.97 -0.67
CA PRO A 45 27.58 16.37 -1.54
C PRO A 45 27.20 15.03 -2.17
N TRP A 46 26.35 14.23 -1.51
CA TRP A 46 25.91 12.94 -2.04
C TRP A 46 25.15 13.06 -3.36
N ARG A 47 24.48 14.20 -3.63
CA ARG A 47 23.78 14.44 -4.92
C ARG A 47 24.76 14.48 -6.09
N ARG A 48 25.93 15.10 -5.88
CA ARG A 48 27.01 15.12 -6.86
C ARG A 48 27.52 13.71 -7.14
N VAL A 49 27.72 12.92 -6.10
CA VAL A 49 28.16 11.52 -6.22
C VAL A 49 27.12 10.70 -6.98
N ALA A 50 25.84 10.82 -6.65
CA ALA A 50 24.75 10.12 -7.34
C ALA A 50 24.70 10.45 -8.84
N PHE A 51 24.82 11.73 -9.21
CA PHE A 51 24.80 12.13 -10.62
C PHE A 51 26.00 11.58 -11.39
N LEU A 52 27.22 11.72 -10.84
CA LEU A 52 28.43 11.19 -11.49
C LEU A 52 28.43 9.67 -11.58
N LEU A 53 27.93 8.99 -10.54
CA LEU A 53 27.75 7.53 -10.55
C LEU A 53 26.75 7.11 -11.63
N GLY A 54 25.65 7.87 -11.79
CA GLY A 54 24.70 7.65 -12.88
C GLY A 54 25.34 7.77 -14.27
N LEU A 55 26.15 8.80 -14.51
CA LEU A 55 26.89 8.94 -15.77
C LEU A 55 27.95 7.86 -15.97
N GLY A 56 28.64 7.46 -14.90
CA GLY A 56 29.63 6.38 -14.94
C GLY A 56 29.00 5.03 -15.27
N LEU A 57 27.86 4.70 -14.66
CA LEU A 57 27.11 3.48 -14.98
C LEU A 57 26.50 3.50 -16.37
N LEU A 58 26.11 4.68 -16.87
CA LEU A 58 25.67 4.84 -18.26
C LEU A 58 26.82 4.56 -19.24
N LEU A 59 28.04 5.02 -18.93
CA LEU A 59 29.23 4.68 -19.72
C LEU A 59 29.52 3.17 -19.67
N VAL A 60 29.41 2.53 -18.50
CA VAL A 60 29.58 1.08 -18.37
C VAL A 60 28.54 0.34 -19.20
N ALA A 61 27.27 0.75 -19.15
CA ALA A 61 26.22 0.11 -19.92
C ALA A 61 26.45 0.21 -21.44
N LEU A 62 26.91 1.37 -21.95
CA LEU A 62 26.99 1.62 -23.40
C LEU A 62 28.36 1.36 -24.03
N ALA A 63 29.43 1.30 -23.26
CA ALA A 63 30.80 1.26 -23.80
C ALA A 63 31.70 0.17 -23.21
N SER A 64 31.23 -0.59 -22.22
CA SER A 64 32.01 -1.68 -21.64
C SER A 64 31.83 -2.99 -22.43
N PRO A 65 32.62 -4.04 -22.14
CA PRO A 65 32.42 -5.36 -22.74
C PRO A 65 31.02 -5.96 -22.54
N LEU A 66 30.21 -5.40 -21.64
CA LEU A 66 28.80 -5.74 -21.49
C LEU A 66 28.01 -5.51 -22.78
N ASP A 67 28.30 -4.46 -23.53
CA ASP A 67 27.64 -4.14 -24.81
C ASP A 67 27.93 -5.24 -25.86
N ALA A 68 29.19 -5.68 -25.95
CA ALA A 68 29.55 -6.81 -26.81
C ALA A 68 29.00 -8.15 -26.31
N ALA A 69 28.85 -8.33 -24.99
CA ALA A 69 28.27 -9.53 -24.41
C ALA A 69 26.74 -9.62 -24.67
N ALA A 70 26.06 -8.48 -24.76
CA ALA A 70 24.62 -8.39 -24.99
C ALA A 70 24.20 -8.94 -26.37
N ASP A 71 25.08 -8.85 -27.37
CA ASP A 71 24.86 -9.45 -28.69
C ASP A 71 24.95 -10.99 -28.68
N LEU A 72 25.56 -11.58 -27.63
CA LEU A 72 25.83 -13.01 -27.53
C LEU A 72 24.94 -13.73 -26.51
N LEU A 73 24.53 -13.04 -25.44
CA LEU A 73 23.71 -13.60 -24.36
C LEU A 73 22.55 -12.66 -24.04
N LEU A 74 21.35 -13.23 -23.98
CA LEU A 74 20.16 -12.52 -23.57
C LEU A 74 20.29 -12.04 -22.13
N THR A 75 20.91 -12.82 -21.23
CA THR A 75 21.13 -12.37 -19.84
C THR A 75 21.99 -11.10 -19.79
N ALA A 76 23.06 -11.02 -20.58
CA ALA A 76 23.91 -9.83 -20.62
C ALA A 76 23.16 -8.62 -21.18
N HIS A 77 22.35 -8.84 -22.22
CA HIS A 77 21.47 -7.82 -22.80
C HIS A 77 20.46 -7.29 -21.78
N MET A 78 19.85 -8.17 -20.99
CA MET A 78 18.91 -7.77 -19.94
C MET A 78 19.58 -7.04 -18.76
N VAL A 79 20.85 -7.35 -18.46
CA VAL A 79 21.64 -6.58 -17.49
C VAL A 79 21.89 -5.16 -18.00
N GLN A 80 22.21 -4.99 -19.28
CA GLN A 80 22.41 -3.70 -19.92
C GLN A 80 21.12 -2.86 -19.87
N HIS A 81 19.98 -3.43 -20.28
CA HIS A 81 18.68 -2.78 -20.22
C HIS A 81 18.26 -2.42 -18.80
N TRP A 82 18.48 -3.31 -17.83
CA TRP A 82 18.22 -3.02 -16.42
C TRP A 82 19.03 -1.81 -15.91
N LEU A 83 20.31 -1.68 -16.28
CA LEU A 83 21.11 -0.51 -15.93
C LEU A 83 20.50 0.78 -16.51
N LEU A 84 20.14 0.76 -17.80
CA LEU A 84 19.58 1.92 -18.51
C LEU A 84 18.20 2.34 -17.99
N MET A 85 17.40 1.38 -17.51
CA MET A 85 16.01 1.64 -17.12
C MET A 85 15.83 1.82 -15.61
N MET A 86 16.55 1.05 -14.80
CA MET A 86 16.28 0.92 -13.36
C MET A 86 17.36 1.50 -12.45
N VAL A 87 18.58 1.74 -12.94
CA VAL A 87 19.70 2.19 -12.10
C VAL A 87 20.16 3.59 -12.48
N VAL A 88 20.47 3.82 -13.75
CA VAL A 88 20.98 5.11 -14.24
C VAL A 88 19.97 6.25 -14.05
N PRO A 89 18.69 6.13 -14.47
CA PRO A 89 17.73 7.22 -14.34
C PRO A 89 17.48 7.69 -12.89
N PRO A 90 17.26 6.82 -11.89
CA PRO A 90 17.08 7.28 -10.51
C PRO A 90 18.33 7.95 -9.94
N LEU A 91 19.53 7.48 -10.26
CA LEU A 91 20.78 8.12 -9.83
C LEU A 91 20.96 9.51 -10.41
N ILE A 92 20.69 9.66 -11.72
CA ILE A 92 20.70 10.96 -12.39
C ILE A 92 19.73 11.92 -11.70
N TRP A 93 18.48 11.50 -11.46
CA TRP A 93 17.48 12.35 -10.83
C TRP A 93 17.73 12.60 -9.34
N ALA A 94 18.31 11.66 -8.62
CA ALA A 94 18.75 11.85 -7.23
C ALA A 94 19.80 12.98 -7.11
N GLY A 95 20.58 13.20 -8.17
CA GLY A 95 21.48 14.34 -8.32
C GLY A 95 20.82 15.72 -8.45
N ALA A 96 19.49 15.79 -8.61
CA ALA A 96 18.73 17.02 -8.86
C ALA A 96 19.35 17.93 -9.98
N PRO A 97 19.54 17.40 -11.20
CA PRO A 97 20.38 18.02 -12.22
C PRO A 97 19.79 19.27 -12.89
N ASN A 98 18.48 19.50 -12.74
CA ASN A 98 17.76 20.60 -13.37
C ASN A 98 18.44 21.98 -13.21
N VAL A 99 18.77 22.36 -11.97
CA VAL A 99 19.36 23.67 -11.69
C VAL A 99 20.88 23.69 -11.92
N PRO A 100 21.65 22.67 -11.48
CA PRO A 100 23.07 22.57 -11.80
C PRO A 100 23.38 22.62 -13.30
N LEU A 101 22.69 21.84 -14.15
CA LEU A 101 22.96 21.85 -15.59
C LEU A 101 22.71 23.23 -16.20
N LEU A 102 21.59 23.88 -15.86
CA LEU A 102 21.27 25.22 -16.37
C LEU A 102 22.22 26.29 -15.85
N ARG A 103 22.61 26.24 -14.57
CA ARG A 103 23.58 27.18 -13.98
C ARG A 103 25.03 26.88 -14.38
N GLY A 104 25.27 25.72 -14.97
CA GLY A 104 26.55 25.34 -15.58
C GLY A 104 26.83 26.09 -16.87
N LEU A 105 25.79 26.39 -17.66
CA LEU A 105 25.88 27.09 -18.94
C LEU A 105 26.54 28.47 -18.81
N PRO A 106 27.26 28.95 -19.85
CA PRO A 106 27.65 30.35 -19.97
C PRO A 106 26.43 31.29 -19.92
N GLY A 107 26.58 32.48 -19.34
CA GLY A 107 25.46 33.41 -19.11
C GLY A 107 24.72 33.81 -20.39
N ASP A 108 25.45 33.99 -21.50
CA ASP A 108 24.88 34.35 -22.80
C ASP A 108 24.08 33.21 -23.43
N TRP A 109 24.51 31.96 -23.21
CA TRP A 109 23.82 30.77 -23.74
C TRP A 109 22.52 30.50 -22.97
N LEU A 110 22.55 30.75 -21.65
CA LEU A 110 21.35 30.66 -20.83
C LEU A 110 20.35 31.78 -21.16
N SER A 111 20.80 33.01 -21.36
CA SER A 111 19.92 34.16 -21.59
C SER A 111 19.39 34.26 -23.03
N ARG A 112 20.20 33.92 -24.04
CA ARG A 112 19.85 34.04 -25.46
C ARG A 112 19.38 32.73 -26.11
N GLY A 113 19.74 31.57 -25.54
CA GLY A 113 19.39 30.26 -26.08
C GLY A 113 18.38 29.50 -25.21
N ALA A 114 18.86 28.93 -24.10
CA ALA A 114 18.05 28.00 -23.29
C ALA A 114 16.87 28.69 -22.59
N GLY A 115 17.02 29.94 -22.13
CA GLY A 115 15.99 30.71 -21.44
C GLY A 115 14.72 30.92 -22.28
N PRO A 116 14.82 31.51 -23.48
CA PRO A 116 13.69 31.66 -24.40
C PRO A 116 13.01 30.32 -24.73
N LEU A 117 13.79 29.28 -25.05
CA LEU A 117 13.27 27.95 -25.37
C LEU A 117 12.48 27.34 -24.21
N LEU A 118 13.05 27.33 -23.00
CA LEU A 118 12.40 26.84 -21.77
C LEU A 118 11.19 27.69 -21.36
N SER A 119 11.14 28.95 -21.79
CA SER A 119 10.01 29.84 -21.54
C SER A 119 8.85 29.63 -22.52
N SER A 120 9.07 28.96 -23.65
CA SER A 120 8.07 28.77 -24.70
C SER A 120 6.84 27.99 -24.22
N PRO A 121 5.60 28.39 -24.63
CA PRO A 121 4.38 27.71 -24.22
C PRO A 121 4.28 26.30 -24.79
N THR A 122 4.79 26.08 -26.02
CA THR A 122 4.79 24.77 -26.69
C THR A 122 5.65 23.76 -25.95
N LEU A 123 6.90 24.11 -25.60
CA LEU A 123 7.76 23.22 -24.84
C LEU A 123 7.19 22.94 -23.45
N LYS A 124 6.66 23.96 -22.76
CA LYS A 124 6.00 23.77 -21.45
C LYS A 124 4.80 22.83 -21.55
N ARG A 125 4.02 22.91 -22.63
CA ARG A 125 2.88 22.01 -22.88
C ARG A 125 3.37 20.59 -23.14
N GLY A 126 4.39 20.41 -23.99
CA GLY A 126 5.01 19.12 -24.27
C GLY A 126 5.58 18.47 -23.01
N VAL A 127 6.43 19.18 -22.26
CA VAL A 127 6.97 18.72 -20.97
C VAL A 127 5.84 18.32 -20.03
N ARG A 128 4.76 19.10 -19.92
CA ARG A 128 3.61 18.75 -19.06
C ARG A 128 2.90 17.46 -19.50
N ILE A 129 2.81 17.18 -20.79
CA ILE A 129 2.20 15.95 -21.33
C ILE A 129 3.10 14.75 -21.03
N PHE A 130 4.39 14.82 -21.39
CA PHE A 130 5.33 13.71 -21.21
C PHE A 130 5.70 13.44 -19.76
N THR A 131 5.63 14.45 -18.89
CA THR A 131 5.82 14.29 -17.43
C THR A 131 4.51 14.02 -16.69
N HIS A 132 3.41 13.75 -17.40
CA HIS A 132 2.19 13.26 -16.77
C HIS A 132 2.41 11.80 -16.31
N PRO A 133 2.12 11.44 -15.05
CA PRO A 133 2.38 10.11 -14.49
C PRO A 133 1.92 8.93 -15.35
N GLY A 134 0.68 8.97 -15.85
CA GLY A 134 0.14 7.90 -16.70
C GLY A 134 0.78 7.83 -18.08
N VAL A 135 1.22 8.96 -18.63
CA VAL A 135 1.91 9.00 -19.94
C VAL A 135 3.33 8.45 -19.79
N ALA A 136 4.05 8.85 -18.74
CA ALA A 136 5.40 8.36 -18.47
C ALA A 136 5.42 6.83 -18.25
N LEU A 137 4.48 6.30 -17.45
CA LEU A 137 4.33 4.85 -17.27
C LEU A 137 3.94 4.15 -18.57
N GLY A 138 2.97 4.70 -19.31
CA GLY A 138 2.53 4.14 -20.59
C GLY A 138 3.66 4.08 -21.62
N LEU A 139 4.42 5.16 -21.78
CA LEU A 139 5.57 5.20 -22.70
C LEU A 139 6.66 4.20 -22.30
N TRP A 140 6.92 4.05 -21.00
CA TRP A 140 7.87 3.06 -20.50
C TRP A 140 7.41 1.62 -20.82
N ILE A 141 6.15 1.28 -20.53
CA ILE A 141 5.55 -0.02 -20.88
C ILE A 141 5.59 -0.26 -22.39
N LEU A 142 5.21 0.74 -23.19
CA LEU A 142 5.17 0.64 -24.65
C LEU A 142 6.57 0.46 -25.24
N ALA A 143 7.58 1.16 -24.72
CA ALA A 143 8.97 0.96 -25.12
C ALA A 143 9.41 -0.48 -24.81
N THR A 144 9.15 -0.99 -23.59
CA THR A 144 9.48 -2.36 -23.20
C THR A 144 8.81 -3.39 -24.10
N LEU A 145 7.48 -3.34 -24.24
CA LEU A 145 6.74 -4.29 -25.07
C LEU A 145 7.12 -4.19 -26.55
N GLY A 146 7.33 -2.98 -27.07
CA GLY A 146 7.64 -2.74 -28.47
C GLY A 146 8.96 -3.37 -28.89
N TRP A 147 10.01 -3.18 -28.09
CA TRP A 147 11.34 -3.71 -28.42
C TRP A 147 11.53 -5.19 -28.06
N HIS A 148 10.76 -5.72 -27.09
CA HIS A 148 10.77 -7.16 -26.78
C HIS A 148 9.81 -7.98 -27.66
N TRP A 149 9.13 -7.34 -28.61
CA TRP A 149 8.43 -8.07 -29.65
C TRP A 149 9.45 -8.72 -30.58
N PRO A 150 9.42 -10.05 -30.83
CA PRO A 150 10.52 -10.75 -31.49
C PRO A 150 11.04 -10.13 -32.79
N PRO A 151 10.19 -9.66 -33.73
CA PRO A 151 10.68 -9.01 -34.94
C PRO A 151 11.43 -7.70 -34.69
N ALA A 152 10.99 -6.89 -33.73
CA ALA A 152 11.65 -5.63 -33.39
C ALA A 152 12.97 -5.87 -32.66
N TYR A 153 13.00 -6.88 -31.79
CA TYR A 153 14.18 -7.31 -31.06
C TYR A 153 15.27 -7.81 -32.02
N GLU A 154 14.92 -8.73 -32.92
CA GLU A 154 15.87 -9.26 -33.91
C GLU A 154 16.35 -8.17 -34.88
N PHE A 155 15.48 -7.21 -35.23
CA PHE A 155 15.89 -6.04 -36.01
C PHE A 155 16.90 -5.14 -35.29
N ALA A 156 16.75 -4.96 -33.98
CA ALA A 156 17.72 -4.22 -33.17
C ALA A 156 19.10 -4.87 -33.19
N LEU A 157 19.16 -6.20 -33.03
CA LEU A 157 20.43 -6.96 -33.07
C LEU A 157 21.13 -6.91 -34.44
N GLN A 158 20.40 -6.71 -35.52
CA GLN A 158 20.96 -6.65 -36.88
C GLN A 158 21.35 -5.24 -37.33
N SER A 159 20.87 -4.20 -36.64
CA SER A 159 21.05 -2.79 -37.05
C SER A 159 21.50 -1.91 -35.88
N ARG A 160 22.74 -1.40 -35.98
CA ARG A 160 23.32 -0.46 -35.01
C ARG A 160 22.39 0.72 -34.70
N ALA A 161 21.76 1.30 -35.72
CA ALA A 161 20.87 2.44 -35.54
C ALA A 161 19.55 2.06 -34.82
N ALA A 162 19.05 0.85 -35.04
CA ALA A 162 17.87 0.34 -34.34
C ALA A 162 18.19 0.04 -32.88
N HIS A 163 19.34 -0.59 -32.60
CA HIS A 163 19.84 -0.81 -31.24
C HIS A 163 20.07 0.50 -30.47
N ASP A 164 20.67 1.51 -31.11
CA ASP A 164 20.85 2.84 -30.50
C ASP A 164 19.49 3.52 -30.20
N MET A 165 18.49 3.33 -31.08
CA MET A 165 17.14 3.84 -30.87
C MET A 165 16.42 3.12 -29.74
N GLU A 166 16.61 1.80 -29.62
CA GLU A 166 16.14 0.98 -28.51
C GLU A 166 16.68 1.52 -27.18
N HIS A 167 18.00 1.62 -27.04
CA HIS A 167 18.66 2.19 -25.87
C HIS A 167 18.18 3.61 -25.54
N LEU A 168 18.05 4.48 -26.54
CA LEU A 168 17.55 5.84 -26.35
C LEU A 168 16.09 5.85 -25.86
N SER A 169 15.25 4.96 -26.39
CA SER A 169 13.86 4.85 -25.98
C SER A 169 13.72 4.32 -24.55
N PHE A 170 14.55 3.35 -24.14
CA PHE A 170 14.59 2.83 -22.77
C PHE A 170 15.08 3.87 -21.78
N LEU A 171 16.21 4.53 -22.07
CA LEU A 171 16.74 5.58 -21.21
C LEU A 171 15.77 6.77 -21.13
N GLY A 172 15.23 7.22 -22.26
CA GLY A 172 14.32 8.36 -22.34
C GLY A 172 13.00 8.13 -21.61
N SER A 173 12.32 7.02 -21.88
CA SER A 173 11.07 6.66 -21.19
C SER A 173 11.29 6.44 -19.69
N SER A 174 12.41 5.83 -19.30
CA SER A 174 12.75 5.60 -17.90
C SER A 174 13.08 6.91 -17.18
N LEU A 175 13.80 7.85 -17.82
CA LEU A 175 14.00 9.19 -17.26
C LEU A 175 12.67 9.91 -17.01
N LEU A 176 11.67 9.77 -17.90
CA LEU A 176 10.33 10.35 -17.67
C LEU A 176 9.61 9.68 -16.49
N LEU A 177 9.65 8.34 -16.41
CA LEU A 177 9.03 7.59 -15.32
C LEU A 177 9.66 7.97 -13.97
N TRP A 178 10.99 7.92 -13.88
CA TRP A 178 11.72 8.23 -12.66
C TRP A 178 11.65 9.71 -12.28
N PHE A 179 11.47 10.63 -13.23
CA PHE A 179 11.15 12.03 -12.94
C PHE A 179 9.83 12.15 -12.16
N CYS A 180 8.79 11.42 -12.60
CA CYS A 180 7.49 11.39 -11.94
C CYS A 180 7.56 10.75 -10.56
N ILE A 181 8.40 9.72 -10.40
CA ILE A 181 8.62 9.01 -9.13
C ILE A 181 9.42 9.87 -8.15
N LEU A 182 10.60 10.40 -8.51
CA LEU A 182 11.52 11.05 -7.57
C LEU A 182 11.23 12.54 -7.34
N GLN A 183 10.73 13.24 -8.36
CA GLN A 183 10.37 14.66 -8.29
C GLN A 183 11.54 15.57 -7.82
N PRO A 184 12.63 15.64 -8.61
CA PRO A 184 13.83 16.40 -8.26
C PRO A 184 13.55 17.90 -8.17
N TRP A 185 14.09 18.55 -7.15
CA TRP A 185 13.91 19.98 -6.94
C TRP A 185 14.46 20.82 -8.11
N PRO A 186 13.81 21.92 -8.52
CA PRO A 186 12.53 22.44 -8.04
C PRO A 186 11.33 21.82 -8.78
N VAL A 187 10.27 21.48 -8.04
CA VAL A 187 9.00 21.02 -8.61
C VAL A 187 7.89 21.99 -8.26
N ARG A 188 7.22 22.55 -9.28
CA ARG A 188 6.12 23.53 -9.10
C ARG A 188 4.80 22.86 -8.70
N ALA A 189 4.49 21.73 -9.31
CA ALA A 189 3.28 20.96 -9.06
C ALA A 189 3.67 19.49 -8.77
N PRO A 190 3.92 19.14 -7.49
CA PRO A 190 4.36 17.80 -7.15
C PRO A 190 3.23 16.79 -7.38
N THR A 191 3.61 15.62 -7.92
CA THR A 191 2.73 14.47 -8.08
C THR A 191 2.36 13.98 -6.68
N PRO A 192 1.06 13.78 -6.38
CA PRO A 192 0.64 13.31 -5.07
C PRO A 192 1.37 12.02 -4.68
N PHE A 193 1.76 11.90 -3.41
CA PHE A 193 2.46 10.72 -2.91
C PHE A 193 1.78 9.38 -3.26
N PRO A 194 0.44 9.23 -3.14
CA PRO A 194 -0.24 7.99 -3.53
C PRO A 194 -0.02 7.66 -5.00
N MET A 195 -0.06 8.66 -5.88
CA MET A 195 0.18 8.46 -7.31
C MET A 195 1.62 8.03 -7.59
N ARG A 196 2.60 8.58 -6.86
CA ARG A 196 4.01 8.14 -6.97
C ARG A 196 4.18 6.68 -6.54
N LEU A 197 3.49 6.26 -5.47
CA LEU A 197 3.49 4.87 -5.04
C LEU A 197 2.81 3.96 -6.07
N LEU A 198 1.69 4.41 -6.67
CA LEU A 198 1.01 3.68 -7.75
C LEU A 198 1.91 3.51 -8.99
N LEU A 199 2.74 4.50 -9.33
CA LEU A 199 3.74 4.35 -10.40
C LEU A 199 4.75 3.26 -10.08
N VAL A 200 5.30 3.24 -8.87
CA VAL A 200 6.28 2.23 -8.44
C VAL A 200 5.67 0.83 -8.41
N VAL A 201 4.46 0.69 -7.83
CA VAL A 201 3.75 -0.58 -7.77
C VAL A 201 3.33 -1.04 -9.17
N GLY A 202 2.84 -0.13 -10.01
CA GLY A 202 2.43 -0.44 -11.38
C GLY A 202 3.60 -0.89 -12.25
N ALA A 203 4.73 -0.16 -12.21
CA ALA A 203 5.95 -0.54 -12.91
C ALA A 203 6.52 -1.87 -12.39
N GLY A 204 6.52 -2.08 -11.07
CA GLY A 204 6.95 -3.33 -10.44
C GLY A 204 6.09 -4.52 -10.84
N LEU A 205 4.76 -4.38 -10.79
CA LEU A 205 3.83 -5.43 -11.20
C LEU A 205 4.00 -5.78 -12.69
N PHE A 206 4.10 -4.77 -13.56
CA PHE A 206 4.37 -4.99 -14.97
C PHE A 206 5.70 -5.74 -15.16
N ASN A 207 6.78 -5.30 -14.50
CA ASN A 207 8.08 -5.97 -14.57
C ASN A 207 7.99 -7.43 -14.12
N SER A 208 7.36 -7.74 -12.98
CA SER A 208 7.23 -9.12 -12.50
C SER A 208 6.45 -10.00 -13.46
N LEU A 209 5.30 -9.54 -13.97
CA LEU A 209 4.51 -10.30 -14.94
C LEU A 209 5.27 -10.51 -16.25
N PHE A 210 5.94 -9.47 -16.72
CA PHE A 210 6.73 -9.50 -17.94
C PHE A 210 7.92 -10.47 -17.80
N SER A 211 8.69 -10.37 -16.73
CA SER A 211 9.83 -11.26 -16.44
C SER A 211 9.42 -12.72 -16.24
N ALA A 212 8.26 -12.98 -15.63
CA ALA A 212 7.74 -14.33 -15.46
C ALA A 212 7.50 -15.05 -16.80
N ALA A 213 7.09 -14.31 -17.84
CA ALA A 213 6.89 -14.87 -19.17
C ALA A 213 8.19 -15.41 -19.78
N PHE A 214 9.33 -14.77 -19.50
CA PHE A 214 10.66 -15.23 -19.92
C PHE A 214 11.17 -16.36 -19.03
N ALA A 215 11.05 -16.21 -17.70
CA ALA A 215 11.60 -17.14 -16.72
C ALA A 215 10.96 -18.55 -16.77
N PHE A 216 9.70 -18.63 -17.16
CA PHE A 216 8.92 -19.88 -17.22
C PHE A 216 8.58 -20.32 -18.64
N SER A 217 9.24 -19.75 -19.66
CA SER A 217 9.00 -20.20 -21.03
C SER A 217 9.55 -21.60 -21.26
N ALA A 218 8.83 -22.41 -22.04
CA ALA A 218 9.30 -23.71 -22.51
C ALA A 218 10.02 -23.62 -23.87
N ALA A 219 10.04 -22.44 -24.49
CA ALA A 219 10.65 -22.22 -25.80
C ALA A 219 11.36 -20.85 -25.87
N PRO A 220 12.48 -20.74 -26.61
CA PRO A 220 13.16 -19.47 -26.82
C PRO A 220 12.29 -18.54 -27.67
N PHE A 221 12.22 -17.25 -27.32
CA PHE A 221 11.47 -16.23 -28.05
C PHE A 221 12.25 -15.62 -29.21
N TYR A 222 13.57 -15.63 -29.14
CA TYR A 222 14.45 -15.02 -30.15
C TYR A 222 15.32 -16.10 -30.79
N SER A 223 15.13 -16.29 -32.09
CA SER A 223 15.80 -17.35 -32.83
C SER A 223 17.27 -17.03 -33.11
N LEU A 224 17.61 -15.74 -33.18
CA LEU A 224 18.96 -15.26 -33.48
C LEU A 224 20.01 -15.79 -32.49
N TYR A 225 19.66 -15.94 -31.19
CA TYR A 225 20.61 -16.44 -30.19
C TYR A 225 21.01 -17.92 -30.41
N ALA A 226 20.21 -18.70 -31.13
CA ALA A 226 20.60 -20.05 -31.53
C ALA A 226 21.64 -20.05 -32.67
N SER A 227 21.81 -18.93 -33.37
CA SER A 227 22.73 -18.78 -34.50
C SER A 227 24.07 -18.13 -34.15
N VAL A 228 24.22 -17.58 -32.94
CA VAL A 228 25.45 -16.93 -32.47
C VAL A 228 26.24 -17.83 -31.52
N PRO A 229 27.58 -17.70 -31.43
CA PRO A 229 28.37 -18.52 -30.53
C PRO A 229 28.02 -18.24 -29.06
N SER A 230 27.51 -19.24 -28.34
CA SER A 230 27.19 -19.15 -26.90
C SER A 230 28.47 -19.11 -26.05
N PRO A 231 28.79 -17.98 -25.38
CA PRO A 231 29.83 -17.94 -24.37
C PRO A 231 29.44 -18.85 -23.20
N TRP A 232 30.38 -19.65 -22.70
CA TRP A 232 30.16 -20.63 -21.60
C TRP A 232 29.26 -21.83 -21.93
N SER A 233 28.93 -22.06 -23.21
CA SER A 233 28.14 -23.23 -23.65
C SER A 233 26.78 -23.35 -22.95
N ILE A 234 26.20 -22.22 -22.53
CA ILE A 234 24.84 -22.18 -21.98
C ILE A 234 23.81 -22.39 -23.09
N ASP A 235 22.78 -23.18 -22.82
CA ASP A 235 21.67 -23.39 -23.75
C ASP A 235 20.83 -22.10 -23.91
N VAL A 236 20.27 -21.87 -25.09
CA VAL A 236 19.53 -20.63 -25.40
C VAL A 236 18.27 -20.49 -24.54
N LEU A 237 17.58 -21.60 -24.26
CA LEU A 237 16.39 -21.58 -23.40
C LEU A 237 16.81 -21.34 -21.94
N GLU A 238 17.91 -21.94 -21.52
CA GLU A 238 18.46 -21.74 -20.17
C GLU A 238 18.86 -20.28 -19.95
N ASP A 239 19.60 -19.67 -20.90
CA ASP A 239 19.97 -18.25 -20.84
C ASP A 239 18.73 -17.35 -20.81
N GLN A 240 17.67 -17.68 -21.56
CA GLN A 240 16.42 -16.94 -21.50
C GLN A 240 15.72 -17.03 -20.14
N ASN A 241 15.66 -18.22 -19.56
CA ASN A 241 15.04 -18.42 -18.25
C ASN A 241 15.81 -17.67 -17.16
N VAL A 242 17.15 -17.68 -17.23
CA VAL A 242 18.04 -16.92 -16.33
C VAL A 242 17.85 -15.41 -16.53
N ALA A 243 17.78 -14.93 -17.78
CA ALA A 243 17.52 -13.53 -18.09
C ALA A 243 16.18 -13.06 -17.50
N GLY A 244 15.12 -13.85 -17.66
CA GLY A 244 13.82 -13.61 -17.05
C GLY A 244 13.87 -13.56 -15.53
N ALA A 245 14.54 -14.52 -14.89
CA ALA A 245 14.72 -14.54 -13.43
C ALA A 245 15.51 -13.32 -12.93
N PHE A 246 16.57 -12.91 -13.65
CA PHE A 246 17.36 -11.72 -13.33
C PHE A 246 16.51 -10.45 -13.42
N MET A 247 15.80 -10.23 -14.53
CA MET A 247 14.92 -9.07 -14.70
C MET A 247 13.88 -8.98 -13.59
N TRP A 248 13.36 -10.14 -13.15
CA TRP A 248 12.40 -10.20 -12.06
C TRP A 248 13.04 -9.69 -10.76
N VAL A 249 14.11 -10.33 -10.31
CA VAL A 249 14.74 -10.03 -9.02
C VAL A 249 15.31 -8.62 -9.03
N ALA A 250 16.12 -8.28 -10.03
CA ALA A 250 16.79 -6.99 -10.14
C ALA A 250 15.79 -5.83 -10.33
N GLY A 251 14.75 -6.01 -11.14
CA GLY A 251 13.69 -5.02 -11.31
C GLY A 251 12.87 -4.82 -10.03
N SER A 252 12.52 -5.91 -9.35
CA SER A 252 11.78 -5.86 -8.08
C SER A 252 12.58 -5.15 -6.98
N LEU A 253 13.88 -5.43 -6.86
CA LEU A 253 14.76 -4.75 -5.90
C LEU A 253 14.82 -3.24 -6.15
N SER A 254 14.94 -2.80 -7.40
CA SER A 254 14.94 -1.37 -7.77
C SER A 254 13.63 -0.68 -7.40
N MET A 255 12.49 -1.33 -7.66
CA MET A 255 11.18 -0.78 -7.30
C MET A 255 10.93 -0.77 -5.79
N ILE A 256 11.36 -1.81 -5.07
CA ILE A 256 11.32 -1.86 -3.60
C ILE A 256 12.17 -0.73 -3.02
N ALA A 257 13.40 -0.53 -3.50
CA ALA A 257 14.27 0.56 -3.06
C ALA A 257 13.62 1.94 -3.29
N ALA A 258 12.96 2.13 -4.44
CA ALA A 258 12.19 3.34 -4.73
C ALA A 258 11.02 3.52 -3.74
N ALA A 259 10.22 2.47 -3.50
CA ALA A 259 9.12 2.50 -2.54
C ALA A 259 9.60 2.84 -1.13
N VAL A 260 10.72 2.25 -0.69
CA VAL A 260 11.39 2.57 0.58
C VAL A 260 11.79 4.04 0.63
N GLY A 261 12.53 4.52 -0.38
CA GLY A 261 12.99 5.91 -0.44
C GLY A 261 11.84 6.90 -0.42
N LEU A 262 10.76 6.61 -1.16
CA LEU A 262 9.53 7.40 -1.13
C LEU A 262 8.88 7.40 0.25
N ALA A 263 8.67 6.23 0.84
CA ALA A 263 8.05 6.10 2.16
C ALA A 263 8.84 6.87 3.21
N LEU A 264 10.16 6.71 3.24
CA LEU A 264 11.05 7.45 4.14
C LEU A 264 10.96 8.97 3.91
N ALA A 265 10.97 9.44 2.66
CA ALA A 265 10.84 10.87 2.35
C ALA A 265 9.45 11.44 2.71
N GLY A 266 8.38 10.65 2.54
CA GLY A 266 7.02 11.04 2.89
C GLY A 266 6.77 11.09 4.41
N LEU A 267 7.50 10.27 5.15
CA LEU A 267 7.43 10.14 6.60
C LEU A 267 8.49 10.97 7.34
N ALA A 268 9.50 11.49 6.63
CA ALA A 268 10.52 12.35 7.21
C ALA A 268 9.87 13.53 7.95
N PRO A 269 10.26 13.80 9.22
CA PRO A 269 9.84 14.99 9.92
C PRO A 269 10.19 16.20 9.05
N ARG A 270 9.20 16.99 8.66
CA ARG A 270 9.49 18.28 8.02
C ARG A 270 10.19 19.12 9.07
N GLU A 271 11.45 19.45 8.85
CA GLU A 271 12.16 20.36 9.74
C GLU A 271 11.29 21.61 9.93
N LEU A 272 11.09 21.99 11.19
CA LEU A 272 10.41 23.22 11.62
C LEU A 272 11.24 24.48 11.23
N GLY A 273 12.05 24.39 10.17
CA GLY A 273 12.81 25.48 9.60
C GLY A 273 11.87 26.49 8.96
N SER A 274 11.68 27.62 9.65
CA SER A 274 10.97 28.80 9.18
C SER A 274 9.49 28.55 8.85
N ARG A 275 8.65 28.53 9.90
CA ARG A 275 7.33 29.20 9.85
C ARG A 275 7.55 30.69 9.55
N ARG A 276 7.99 31.05 8.34
CA ARG A 276 7.50 32.27 7.73
C ARG A 276 6.06 31.96 7.40
N VAL A 277 5.15 32.42 8.27
CA VAL A 277 3.75 32.62 7.88
C VAL A 277 3.82 33.25 6.49
N PRO A 278 3.32 32.59 5.43
CA PRO A 278 3.35 33.17 4.11
C PRO A 278 2.65 34.53 4.24
N ARG A 279 3.40 35.61 4.04
CA ARG A 279 2.86 36.97 3.96
C ARG A 279 1.75 36.89 2.92
N ARG A 280 0.49 37.09 3.36
CA ARG A 280 -0.77 37.07 2.60
C ARG A 280 -0.54 37.16 1.08
N GLN A 281 -0.23 36.04 0.45
CA GLN A 281 -0.52 35.88 -0.96
C GLN A 281 -1.83 35.13 -0.95
N ARG A 282 -2.90 35.84 -1.34
CA ARG A 282 -4.19 35.27 -1.74
C ARG A 282 -3.97 34.37 -2.96
N ALA A 283 -3.16 33.33 -2.85
CA ALA A 283 -3.31 32.18 -3.71
C ALA A 283 -4.56 31.48 -3.18
N ALA A 284 -5.66 31.59 -3.91
CA ALA A 284 -6.83 30.76 -3.65
C ALA A 284 -6.31 29.31 -3.54
N PRO A 285 -6.63 28.55 -2.48
CA PRO A 285 -6.33 27.13 -2.48
C PRO A 285 -6.88 26.56 -3.79
N PRO A 286 -6.17 25.63 -4.45
CA PRO A 286 -6.72 24.99 -5.63
C PRO A 286 -8.11 24.51 -5.23
N ARG A 287 -9.14 25.10 -5.86
CA ARG A 287 -10.52 24.65 -5.73
C ARG A 287 -10.50 23.24 -6.29
N VAL A 288 -10.31 22.23 -5.44
CA VAL A 288 -10.90 20.93 -5.72
C VAL A 288 -12.38 21.27 -5.86
N GLY A 289 -12.88 21.20 -7.09
CA GLY A 289 -14.14 21.82 -7.47
C GLY A 289 -15.21 21.56 -6.42
N SER A 290 -15.78 22.65 -5.90
CA SER A 290 -17.00 22.66 -5.10
C SER A 290 -18.23 22.20 -5.91
N GLY A 291 -18.04 21.55 -7.06
CA GLY A 291 -19.07 20.72 -7.67
C GLY A 291 -19.21 19.50 -6.79
N ARG A 292 -20.16 19.54 -5.84
CA ARG A 292 -20.56 18.42 -4.97
C ARG A 292 -20.37 17.09 -5.71
N SER A 293 -19.24 16.42 -5.48
CA SER A 293 -18.93 15.19 -6.20
C SER A 293 -20.04 14.18 -5.90
N TRP A 294 -20.29 13.27 -6.84
CA TRP A 294 -21.27 12.19 -6.67
C TRP A 294 -21.10 11.44 -5.33
N ILE A 295 -19.88 11.42 -4.80
CA ILE A 295 -19.52 10.78 -3.52
C ILE A 295 -20.17 11.48 -2.30
N VAL A 296 -20.36 12.80 -2.35
CA VAL A 296 -21.01 13.55 -1.28
C VAL A 296 -22.54 13.38 -1.32
N SER A 297 -23.09 12.77 -2.38
CA SER A 297 -24.53 12.57 -2.55
C SER A 297 -25.11 11.66 -1.46
N ARG A 298 -26.04 12.22 -0.67
CA ARG A 298 -26.81 11.46 0.32
C ARG A 298 -27.68 10.40 -0.34
N ARG A 299 -28.18 10.65 -1.56
CA ARG A 299 -29.02 9.70 -2.31
C ARG A 299 -28.21 8.48 -2.72
N LEU A 300 -27.04 8.68 -3.33
CA LEU A 300 -26.18 7.58 -3.74
C LEU A 300 -25.70 6.74 -2.54
N ARG A 301 -25.24 7.39 -1.47
CA ARG A 301 -24.86 6.69 -0.23
C ARG A 301 -26.01 5.83 0.31
N ARG A 302 -27.23 6.37 0.36
CA ARG A 302 -28.42 5.60 0.80
C ARG A 302 -28.77 4.48 -0.17
N GLY A 303 -28.65 4.70 -1.47
CA GLY A 303 -28.82 3.65 -2.48
C GLY A 303 -27.87 2.49 -2.25
N ALA A 304 -26.58 2.77 -2.06
CA ALA A 304 -25.59 1.75 -1.71
C ALA A 304 -25.92 1.02 -0.40
N GLN A 305 -26.36 1.73 0.64
CA GLN A 305 -26.80 1.11 1.91
C GLN A 305 -27.97 0.15 1.72
N TRP A 306 -28.97 0.52 0.92
CA TRP A 306 -30.12 -0.35 0.62
C TRP A 306 -29.73 -1.58 -0.19
N VAL A 307 -28.88 -1.41 -1.21
CA VAL A 307 -28.34 -2.54 -2.00
C VAL A 307 -27.59 -3.51 -1.09
N LEU A 308 -26.69 -3.00 -0.24
CA LEU A 308 -25.95 -3.83 0.71
C LEU A 308 -26.86 -4.48 1.77
N ALA A 309 -27.93 -3.81 2.18
CA ALA A 309 -28.92 -4.38 3.10
C ALA A 309 -29.71 -5.52 2.43
N ALA A 310 -30.07 -5.38 1.16
CA ALA A 310 -30.73 -6.44 0.39
C ALA A 310 -29.80 -7.65 0.20
N ILE A 311 -28.52 -7.42 -0.12
CA ILE A 311 -27.52 -8.50 -0.20
C ILE A 311 -27.38 -9.20 1.16
N ALA A 312 -27.26 -8.45 2.25
CA ALA A 312 -27.18 -9.04 3.60
C ALA A 312 -28.43 -9.84 3.96
N ALA A 313 -29.62 -9.36 3.57
CA ALA A 313 -30.86 -10.10 3.75
C ALA A 313 -30.88 -11.40 2.93
N GLY A 314 -30.47 -11.37 1.66
CA GLY A 314 -30.34 -12.57 0.83
C GLY A 314 -29.36 -13.59 1.41
N VAL A 315 -28.21 -13.13 1.92
CA VAL A 315 -27.24 -13.98 2.64
C VAL A 315 -27.85 -14.61 3.89
N MET A 316 -28.60 -13.85 4.70
CA MET A 316 -29.25 -14.38 5.90
C MET A 316 -30.34 -15.40 5.54
N LEU A 317 -31.17 -15.10 4.54
CA LEU A 317 -32.24 -15.99 4.07
C LEU A 317 -31.67 -17.32 3.56
N ASP A 318 -30.69 -17.27 2.66
CA ASP A 318 -30.04 -18.48 2.12
C ASP A 318 -29.25 -19.23 3.20
N GLY A 319 -28.66 -18.53 4.16
CA GLY A 319 -27.98 -19.14 5.30
C GLY A 319 -28.92 -19.91 6.23
N PHE A 320 -30.13 -19.40 6.49
CA PHE A 320 -31.12 -20.09 7.34
C PHE A 320 -31.87 -21.20 6.61
N LEU A 321 -32.33 -20.92 5.39
CA LEU A 321 -33.27 -21.77 4.64
C LEU A 321 -32.59 -22.67 3.62
N GLY A 322 -31.44 -22.28 3.10
CA GLY A 322 -30.75 -22.99 2.04
C GLY A 322 -29.89 -24.18 2.50
N SER A 323 -29.26 -24.87 1.54
CA SER A 323 -28.38 -26.01 1.81
C SER A 323 -27.22 -25.62 2.74
N GLN A 324 -26.95 -26.46 3.73
CA GLN A 324 -25.89 -26.27 4.71
C GLN A 324 -24.59 -26.97 4.31
N ILE A 325 -24.66 -27.98 3.43
CA ILE A 325 -23.52 -28.80 3.00
C ILE A 325 -23.65 -29.06 1.48
N PRO A 326 -22.60 -28.77 0.68
CA PRO A 326 -21.37 -28.09 1.08
C PRO A 326 -21.61 -26.59 1.32
N SER A 327 -20.86 -25.99 2.25
CA SER A 327 -20.95 -24.56 2.57
C SER A 327 -20.61 -23.65 1.38
N SER A 328 -19.78 -24.13 0.45
CA SER A 328 -19.40 -23.46 -0.81
C SER A 328 -20.55 -23.22 -1.78
N GLU A 329 -21.68 -23.90 -1.61
CA GLU A 329 -22.88 -23.65 -2.39
C GLU A 329 -23.82 -22.65 -1.70
N ASN A 330 -23.51 -22.17 -0.49
CA ASN A 330 -24.36 -21.24 0.26
C ASN A 330 -23.81 -19.81 0.20
N LEU A 331 -24.69 -18.83 -0.04
CA LEU A 331 -24.31 -17.42 -0.03
C LEU A 331 -23.68 -16.99 1.30
N ALA A 332 -24.14 -17.53 2.44
CA ALA A 332 -23.55 -17.27 3.75
C ALA A 332 -22.19 -17.95 3.97
N GLY A 333 -21.94 -19.11 3.35
CA GLY A 333 -20.61 -19.75 3.37
C GLY A 333 -19.59 -19.05 2.47
N VAL A 334 -20.07 -18.31 1.46
CA VAL A 334 -19.20 -17.73 0.41
C VAL A 334 -19.03 -16.21 0.50
N LEU A 335 -20.13 -15.45 0.46
CA LEU A 335 -20.06 -13.99 0.28
C LEU A 335 -19.33 -13.25 1.41
N PRO A 336 -19.65 -13.46 2.71
CA PRO A 336 -19.00 -12.75 3.80
C PRO A 336 -17.50 -13.05 3.90
N TRP A 337 -17.11 -14.29 3.59
CA TRP A 337 -15.79 -14.82 3.88
C TRP A 337 -14.82 -14.63 2.70
N THR A 338 -15.25 -14.95 1.49
CA THR A 338 -14.42 -14.92 0.27
C THR A 338 -14.41 -13.55 -0.41
N TYR A 339 -15.51 -12.79 -0.35
CA TYR A 339 -15.63 -11.53 -1.10
C TYR A 339 -15.62 -10.31 -0.19
N TRP A 340 -16.53 -10.27 0.79
CA TRP A 340 -16.76 -9.08 1.60
C TRP A 340 -15.52 -8.65 2.40
N ARG A 341 -14.85 -9.58 3.08
CA ARG A 341 -13.60 -9.33 3.82
C ARG A 341 -12.50 -8.71 2.94
N PRO A 342 -12.02 -9.36 1.86
CA PRO A 342 -10.95 -8.80 1.03
C PRO A 342 -11.37 -7.51 0.31
N LEU A 343 -12.58 -7.45 -0.25
CA LEU A 343 -13.05 -6.24 -0.93
C LEU A 343 -13.12 -5.04 0.03
N SER A 344 -13.49 -5.26 1.31
CA SER A 344 -13.47 -4.19 2.31
C SER A 344 -12.05 -3.69 2.60
N LEU A 345 -11.04 -4.56 2.60
CA LEU A 345 -9.63 -4.18 2.78
C LEU A 345 -9.07 -3.41 1.58
N PHE A 346 -9.33 -3.89 0.36
CA PHE A 346 -8.91 -3.19 -0.86
C PHE A 346 -9.59 -1.82 -0.97
N ALA A 347 -10.90 -1.76 -0.67
CA ALA A 347 -11.63 -0.50 -0.61
C ALA A 347 -11.06 0.45 0.46
N LEU A 348 -10.60 -0.06 1.61
CA LEU A 348 -9.96 0.75 2.64
C LEU A 348 -8.65 1.39 2.14
N LEU A 349 -7.82 0.64 1.42
CA LEU A 349 -6.56 1.15 0.84
C LEU A 349 -6.81 2.21 -0.23
N ALA A 350 -7.88 2.08 -1.02
CA ALA A 350 -8.19 3.01 -2.10
C ALA A 350 -9.01 4.23 -1.64
N LEU A 351 -10.05 4.01 -0.83
CA LEU A 351 -11.15 4.94 -0.57
C LEU A 351 -11.31 5.32 0.92
N GLY A 352 -10.42 4.84 1.80
CA GLY A 352 -10.52 5.07 3.24
C GLY A 352 -11.72 4.36 3.87
N ASN A 353 -12.32 4.97 4.88
CA ASN A 353 -13.45 4.36 5.61
C ASN A 353 -14.79 4.40 4.85
N LEU A 354 -14.78 4.48 3.51
CA LEU A 354 -16.01 4.59 2.69
C LEU A 354 -17.00 3.47 3.00
N PHE A 355 -16.50 2.27 3.26
CA PHE A 355 -17.30 1.11 3.65
C PHE A 355 -18.13 1.35 4.92
N CYS A 356 -17.55 1.99 5.94
CA CYS A 356 -18.30 2.41 7.13
C CYS A 356 -19.39 3.44 6.79
N GLY A 357 -19.16 4.26 5.77
CA GLY A 357 -20.09 5.28 5.29
C GLY A 357 -21.30 4.71 4.54
N ILE A 358 -21.12 3.58 3.84
CA ILE A 358 -22.17 2.86 3.11
C ILE A 358 -22.68 1.61 3.85
N CYS A 359 -22.24 1.40 5.09
CA CYS A 359 -22.59 0.21 5.88
C CYS A 359 -24.12 0.06 6.06
N PRO A 360 -24.71 -1.11 5.73
CA PRO A 360 -26.16 -1.32 5.81
C PRO A 360 -26.70 -1.29 7.24
N LEU A 361 -25.88 -1.63 8.24
CA LEU A 361 -26.28 -1.59 9.66
C LEU A 361 -26.79 -0.20 10.07
N THR A 362 -26.16 0.84 9.54
CA THR A 362 -26.49 2.23 9.86
C THR A 362 -27.81 2.73 9.26
N LEU A 363 -28.42 1.96 8.35
CA LEU A 363 -29.73 2.27 7.77
C LEU A 363 -30.84 2.20 8.82
N SER A 364 -30.74 1.23 9.73
CA SER A 364 -31.72 0.94 10.77
C SER A 364 -31.80 2.04 11.84
N ARG A 365 -30.78 2.87 11.98
CA ARG A 365 -30.63 3.78 13.13
C ARG A 365 -31.70 4.85 13.29
N ASN A 366 -32.32 5.28 12.19
CA ASN A 366 -33.39 6.30 12.25
C ASN A 366 -34.70 5.65 12.70
N LEU A 367 -34.96 4.43 12.23
CA LEU A 367 -36.08 3.62 12.67
C LEU A 367 -35.90 3.24 14.15
N ALA A 368 -34.71 2.76 14.53
CA ALA A 368 -34.37 2.44 15.91
C ALA A 368 -34.55 3.65 16.85
N ALA A 369 -34.10 4.84 16.44
CA ALA A 369 -34.29 6.05 17.23
C ALA A 369 -35.75 6.47 17.38
N ARG A 370 -36.59 6.24 16.36
CA ARG A 370 -38.03 6.51 16.42
C ARG A 370 -38.76 5.54 17.35
N LEU A 371 -38.36 4.26 17.33
CA LEU A 371 -39.01 3.21 18.12
C LEU A 371 -38.55 3.18 19.58
N LEU A 372 -37.27 3.44 19.84
CA LEU A 372 -36.67 3.29 21.17
C LEU A 372 -36.32 4.63 21.85
N GLY A 373 -36.41 5.77 21.16
CA GLY A 373 -36.36 7.12 21.75
C GLY A 373 -35.01 7.62 22.26
N ARG A 374 -33.94 6.80 22.27
CA ARG A 374 -32.60 7.11 22.80
C ARG A 374 -32.58 7.65 24.25
N PRO A 375 -33.21 6.97 25.21
CA PRO A 375 -33.31 7.45 26.58
C PRO A 375 -31.97 7.51 27.32
N PHE A 376 -30.96 6.73 26.89
CA PHE A 376 -29.75 6.52 27.67
C PHE A 376 -28.51 7.23 27.09
N ARG A 377 -27.57 7.55 27.98
CA ARG A 377 -26.21 7.98 27.62
C ARG A 377 -25.26 6.78 27.76
N TRP A 378 -24.29 6.68 26.86
CA TRP A 378 -23.31 5.59 26.92
C TRP A 378 -22.45 5.70 28.20
N PRO A 379 -22.35 4.64 29.02
CA PRO A 379 -21.66 4.70 30.31
C PRO A 379 -20.20 5.16 30.17
N GLN A 380 -19.74 6.03 31.07
CA GLN A 380 -18.38 6.61 30.99
C GLN A 380 -17.28 5.54 31.04
N TRP A 381 -17.44 4.50 31.86
CA TRP A 381 -16.50 3.39 31.96
C TRP A 381 -16.42 2.51 30.70
N LEU A 382 -17.39 2.62 29.78
CA LEU A 382 -17.37 1.99 28.45
C LEU A 382 -16.92 2.94 27.33
N GLN A 383 -16.52 4.18 27.63
CA GLN A 383 -16.05 5.14 26.63
C GLN A 383 -14.58 4.92 26.23
N ASN A 384 -14.18 3.67 26.07
CA ASN A 384 -12.83 3.23 25.72
C ASN A 384 -12.90 2.15 24.61
N LYS A 385 -11.74 1.56 24.28
CA LYS A 385 -11.60 0.55 23.22
C LYS A 385 -11.47 -0.89 23.74
N TRP A 386 -11.71 -1.13 25.04
CA TRP A 386 -11.66 -2.48 25.61
C TRP A 386 -12.79 -3.38 25.10
N LEU A 387 -14.03 -2.87 25.11
CA LEU A 387 -15.19 -3.62 24.62
C LEU A 387 -15.03 -4.10 23.16
N PRO A 388 -14.71 -3.24 22.17
CA PRO A 388 -14.53 -3.70 20.80
C PRO A 388 -13.30 -4.60 20.64
N GLY A 389 -12.26 -4.45 21.48
CA GLY A 389 -11.13 -5.38 21.54
C GLY A 389 -11.56 -6.78 21.99
N ALA A 390 -12.34 -6.87 23.07
CA ALA A 390 -12.90 -8.12 23.56
C ALA A 390 -13.83 -8.78 22.53
N LEU A 391 -14.69 -7.99 21.86
CA LEU A 391 -15.56 -8.49 20.79
C LEU A 391 -14.76 -8.97 19.58
N PHE A 392 -13.60 -8.36 19.27
CA PHE A 392 -12.72 -8.84 18.22
C PHE A 392 -12.03 -10.17 18.58
N VAL A 393 -11.57 -10.31 19.83
CA VAL A 393 -11.02 -11.58 20.34
C VAL A 393 -12.09 -12.67 20.30
N PHE A 394 -13.31 -12.36 20.77
CA PHE A 394 -14.45 -13.28 20.71
C PHE A 394 -14.79 -13.66 19.27
N TYR A 395 -14.75 -12.70 18.34
CA TYR A 395 -14.93 -12.97 16.91
C TYR A 395 -13.86 -13.94 16.38
N LEU A 396 -12.57 -13.69 16.61
CA LEU A 396 -11.50 -14.59 16.15
C LEU A 396 -11.61 -15.99 16.77
N TRP A 397 -11.90 -16.05 18.07
CA TRP A 397 -12.14 -17.31 18.77
C TRP A 397 -13.32 -18.07 18.17
N SER A 398 -14.47 -17.41 17.99
CA SER A 398 -15.66 -18.04 17.42
C SER A 398 -15.45 -18.46 15.96
N TYR A 399 -14.75 -17.66 15.17
CA TYR A 399 -14.39 -17.95 13.79
C TYR A 399 -13.59 -19.25 13.68
N GLU A 400 -12.60 -19.41 14.57
CA GLU A 400 -11.68 -20.53 14.54
C GLU A 400 -12.25 -21.78 15.20
N MET A 401 -12.92 -21.64 16.34
CA MET A 401 -13.38 -22.76 17.15
C MET A 401 -14.75 -23.30 16.73
N LEU A 402 -15.58 -22.46 16.09
CA LEU A 402 -16.93 -22.83 15.68
C LEU A 402 -17.06 -22.95 14.16
N ASP A 403 -15.96 -22.88 13.41
CA ASP A 403 -15.93 -22.96 11.95
C ASP A 403 -17.06 -22.15 11.30
N LEU A 404 -17.21 -20.88 11.71
CA LEU A 404 -18.33 -20.04 11.25
C LEU A 404 -18.42 -20.00 9.73
N TRP A 405 -17.27 -20.05 9.06
CA TRP A 405 -17.12 -20.10 7.62
C TRP A 405 -17.72 -21.35 6.97
N ASP A 406 -17.80 -22.48 7.68
CA ASP A 406 -18.35 -23.76 7.17
C ASP A 406 -19.79 -24.02 7.63
N ARG A 407 -20.35 -23.14 8.47
CA ARG A 407 -21.70 -23.30 9.04
C ARG A 407 -22.60 -22.14 8.61
N PRO A 408 -23.31 -22.25 7.46
CA PRO A 408 -24.10 -21.14 6.91
C PRO A 408 -25.15 -20.56 7.87
N ARG A 409 -25.90 -21.42 8.59
CA ARG A 409 -26.85 -20.98 9.64
C ARG A 409 -26.18 -20.17 10.75
N ALA A 410 -24.99 -20.58 11.19
CA ALA A 410 -24.24 -19.85 12.21
C ALA A 410 -23.78 -18.49 11.66
N THR A 411 -23.26 -18.43 10.44
CA THR A 411 -22.93 -17.16 9.79
C THR A 411 -24.16 -16.24 9.69
N ALA A 412 -25.32 -16.75 9.25
CA ALA A 412 -26.55 -15.97 9.18
C ALA A 412 -27.01 -15.44 10.54
N ALA A 413 -26.97 -16.27 11.59
CA ALA A 413 -27.29 -15.88 12.95
C ALA A 413 -26.35 -14.79 13.48
N TRP A 414 -25.04 -14.88 13.18
CA TRP A 414 -24.06 -13.85 13.52
C TRP A 414 -24.35 -12.51 12.84
N ILE A 415 -24.67 -12.54 11.54
CA ILE A 415 -25.03 -11.33 10.79
C ILE A 415 -26.30 -10.71 11.38
N ALA A 416 -27.35 -11.51 11.61
CA ALA A 416 -28.60 -11.06 12.20
C ALA A 416 -28.39 -10.45 13.60
N GLY A 417 -27.58 -11.11 14.45
CA GLY A 417 -27.19 -10.61 15.76
C GLY A 417 -26.50 -9.25 15.70
N PHE A 418 -25.64 -9.02 14.70
CA PHE A 418 -25.01 -7.71 14.48
C PHE A 418 -26.02 -6.62 14.08
N PHE A 419 -27.03 -6.94 13.25
CA PHE A 419 -28.11 -6.02 12.92
C PHE A 419 -28.95 -5.67 14.15
N VAL A 420 -29.32 -6.68 14.95
CA VAL A 420 -30.08 -6.49 16.20
C VAL A 420 -29.28 -5.66 17.20
N LEU A 421 -28.01 -5.99 17.43
CA LEU A 421 -27.15 -5.24 18.35
C LEU A 421 -26.98 -3.78 17.90
N CYS A 422 -26.78 -3.54 16.59
CA CYS A 422 -26.69 -2.19 16.07
C CYS A 422 -28.02 -1.42 16.25
N PHE A 423 -29.15 -2.05 15.96
CA PHE A 423 -30.49 -1.48 16.14
C PHE A 423 -30.71 -1.08 17.60
N LEU A 424 -30.46 -2.00 18.55
CA LEU A 424 -30.64 -1.75 19.98
C LEU A 424 -29.73 -0.61 20.45
N VAL A 425 -28.43 -0.65 20.13
CA VAL A 425 -27.49 0.38 20.58
C VAL A 425 -27.80 1.76 19.98
N GLU A 426 -28.11 1.84 18.68
CA GLU A 426 -28.43 3.12 18.02
C GLU A 426 -29.83 3.68 18.37
N GLY A 427 -30.73 2.81 18.85
CA GLY A 427 -32.05 3.17 19.33
C GLY A 427 -32.10 3.56 20.81
N LEU A 428 -31.27 2.94 21.65
CA LEU A 428 -31.21 3.20 23.10
C LEU A 428 -30.25 4.33 23.48
N PHE A 429 -29.16 4.51 22.71
CA PHE A 429 -28.09 5.46 23.02
C PHE A 429 -27.92 6.54 21.94
N ARG A 430 -27.04 7.51 22.21
CA ARG A 430 -26.71 8.57 21.27
C ARG A 430 -26.27 8.03 19.91
N ARG A 431 -26.61 8.80 18.87
CA ARG A 431 -26.15 8.64 17.48
C ARG A 431 -24.68 8.23 17.42
N GLY A 432 -24.36 7.16 16.69
CA GLY A 432 -22.98 6.75 16.39
C GLY A 432 -22.26 6.00 17.52
N THR A 433 -22.93 5.72 18.64
CA THR A 433 -22.38 4.97 19.77
C THR A 433 -21.91 3.57 19.33
N PHE A 434 -22.69 2.88 18.50
CA PHE A 434 -22.33 1.54 18.02
C PHE A 434 -21.01 1.54 17.26
N CYS A 435 -20.87 2.42 16.27
CA CYS A 435 -19.63 2.51 15.48
C CYS A 435 -18.43 2.91 16.34
N ARG A 436 -18.61 3.80 17.33
CA ARG A 436 -17.53 4.36 18.14
C ARG A 436 -17.03 3.44 19.25
N TYR A 437 -17.90 2.65 19.85
CA TYR A 437 -17.60 1.92 21.08
C TYR A 437 -17.94 0.42 21.05
N VAL A 438 -18.68 -0.07 20.06
CA VAL A 438 -19.15 -1.46 20.07
C VAL A 438 -18.62 -2.23 18.85
N CYS A 439 -18.75 -1.69 17.65
CA CYS A 439 -18.48 -2.41 16.40
C CYS A 439 -16.99 -2.78 16.24
N PRO A 440 -16.58 -4.06 16.37
CA PRO A 440 -15.19 -4.46 16.21
C PRO A 440 -14.72 -4.27 14.76
N VAL A 441 -15.60 -4.51 13.78
CA VAL A 441 -15.32 -4.29 12.34
C VAL A 441 -15.07 -2.80 12.06
N GLY A 442 -15.86 -1.91 12.67
CA GLY A 442 -15.66 -0.47 12.55
C GLY A 442 -14.31 -0.05 13.11
N GLN A 443 -13.95 -0.54 14.30
CA GLN A 443 -12.65 -0.25 14.91
C GLN A 443 -11.48 -0.80 14.08
N PHE A 444 -11.62 -2.00 13.52
CA PHE A 444 -10.65 -2.58 12.59
C PHE A 444 -10.42 -1.68 11.37
N GLN A 445 -11.51 -1.19 10.76
CA GLN A 445 -11.45 -0.26 9.63
C GLN A 445 -10.80 1.08 10.04
N PHE A 446 -11.15 1.62 11.22
CA PHE A 446 -10.62 2.90 11.69
C PHE A 446 -9.12 2.91 11.93
N VAL A 447 -8.57 1.84 12.51
CA VAL A 447 -7.12 1.70 12.75
C VAL A 447 -6.38 1.63 11.42
N HIS A 448 -6.81 0.75 10.52
CA HIS A 448 -6.14 0.55 9.23
C HIS A 448 -6.33 1.72 8.26
N ALA A 449 -7.43 2.48 8.35
CA ALA A 449 -7.67 3.63 7.49
C ALA A 449 -6.70 4.80 7.73
N ALA A 450 -5.87 4.75 8.77
CA ALA A 450 -4.70 5.63 8.90
C ALA A 450 -3.69 5.47 7.75
N LEU A 451 -3.73 4.34 7.02
CA LEU A 451 -2.96 4.08 5.81
C LEU A 451 -3.68 4.42 4.52
N SER A 452 -4.95 4.85 4.59
CA SER A 452 -5.62 5.30 3.38
C SER A 452 -5.07 6.64 2.90
N PRO A 453 -5.04 6.89 1.58
CA PRO A 453 -4.54 8.15 1.01
C PRO A 453 -5.54 9.30 1.15
N ASN A 454 -6.60 9.13 1.93
CA ASN A 454 -7.83 9.91 1.84
C ASN A 454 -8.38 10.21 3.24
N GLU A 455 -8.55 11.50 3.57
CA GLU A 455 -9.10 11.94 4.86
C GLU A 455 -10.14 13.05 4.67
N VAL A 456 -11.11 13.11 5.59
CA VAL A 456 -11.97 14.30 5.74
C VAL A 456 -11.28 15.31 6.64
N ARG A 457 -10.99 16.50 6.11
CA ARG A 457 -10.28 17.60 6.79
C ARG A 457 -10.88 18.98 6.47
N PRO A 458 -10.63 19.99 7.31
CA PRO A 458 -10.91 21.37 6.92
C PRO A 458 -9.99 21.80 5.76
N LEU A 459 -10.54 22.50 4.77
CA LEU A 459 -9.81 23.06 3.64
C LEU A 459 -8.96 24.27 4.05
N SER A 460 -9.52 25.13 4.92
CA SER A 460 -8.84 26.26 5.52
C SER A 460 -9.01 26.27 7.05
N PRO A 461 -7.91 26.17 7.83
CA PRO A 461 -7.98 26.27 9.29
C PRO A 461 -8.54 27.60 9.80
N SER A 462 -8.31 28.72 9.09
CA SER A 462 -8.79 30.04 9.53
C SER A 462 -10.30 30.19 9.42
N ILE A 463 -10.92 29.59 8.39
CA ILE A 463 -12.39 29.59 8.29
C ILE A 463 -12.99 28.79 9.46
N CYS A 464 -12.30 27.76 9.94
CA CYS A 464 -12.74 27.01 11.11
C CYS A 464 -12.56 27.77 12.43
N SER A 465 -11.55 28.65 12.57
CA SER A 465 -11.39 29.46 13.80
C SER A 465 -12.49 30.49 13.95
N ASP A 466 -13.04 30.97 12.83
CA ASP A 466 -14.04 32.03 12.80
C ASP A 466 -15.48 31.47 12.82
N CYS A 467 -15.64 30.14 12.72
CA CYS A 467 -16.92 29.45 12.68
C CYS A 467 -17.54 29.34 14.08
N THR A 468 -18.74 29.89 14.29
CA THR A 468 -19.43 29.90 15.58
C THR A 468 -20.51 28.81 15.71
N THR A 469 -21.10 28.36 14.59
CA THR A 469 -22.24 27.42 14.59
C THR A 469 -21.84 25.99 14.94
N HIS A 470 -20.64 25.56 14.48
CA HIS A 470 -20.11 24.21 14.66
C HIS A 470 -21.05 23.10 14.13
N ASP A 471 -21.79 23.37 13.05
CA ASP A 471 -22.77 22.45 12.45
C ASP A 471 -22.12 21.15 11.96
N CYS A 472 -20.82 21.17 11.64
CA CYS A 472 -20.05 19.97 11.30
C CYS A 472 -20.05 18.93 12.44
N LEU A 473 -20.22 19.36 13.69
CA LEU A 473 -20.34 18.53 14.89
C LEU A 473 -21.80 18.36 15.32
N ARG A 474 -22.54 19.47 15.45
CA ARG A 474 -23.91 19.47 16.02
C ARG A 474 -25.00 19.09 15.01
N GLY A 475 -24.76 19.34 13.73
CA GLY A 475 -25.78 19.36 12.69
C GLY A 475 -26.45 20.73 12.57
N GLY A 476 -27.05 20.98 11.40
CA GLY A 476 -27.74 22.23 11.07
C GLY A 476 -28.93 21.96 10.15
N SER A 477 -29.39 22.99 9.42
CA SER A 477 -30.53 22.91 8.49
C SER A 477 -30.32 21.88 7.36
N GLU A 478 -29.10 21.74 6.86
CA GLU A 478 -28.73 20.80 5.79
C GLU A 478 -28.65 19.32 6.26
N GLY A 479 -28.76 19.08 7.57
CA GLY A 479 -28.81 17.74 8.14
C GLY A 479 -27.87 17.54 9.34
N PRO A 480 -27.66 16.27 9.75
CA PRO A 480 -26.94 15.97 10.98
C PRO A 480 -25.44 16.21 10.86
N GLY A 481 -24.80 16.51 11.98
CA GLY A 481 -23.34 16.59 12.10
C GLY A 481 -22.66 15.23 12.24
N CYS A 482 -21.39 15.23 12.65
CA CYS A 482 -20.58 14.03 12.79
C CYS A 482 -21.18 13.01 13.79
N PRO A 483 -21.52 11.77 13.37
CA PRO A 483 -22.15 10.80 14.26
C PRO A 483 -21.23 10.32 15.40
N THR A 484 -19.91 10.30 15.21
CA THR A 484 -18.96 9.83 16.21
C THR A 484 -18.38 10.96 17.06
N GLU A 485 -18.99 12.15 16.97
CA GLU A 485 -18.63 13.38 17.67
C GLU A 485 -17.16 13.82 17.41
N LEU A 486 -16.67 13.63 16.18
CA LEU A 486 -15.36 14.14 15.78
C LEU A 486 -15.46 15.63 15.44
N TYR A 487 -14.75 16.45 16.22
CA TYR A 487 -14.63 17.87 15.94
C TYR A 487 -13.65 18.10 14.78
N LEU A 488 -14.17 18.48 13.62
CA LEU A 488 -13.43 18.52 12.35
C LEU A 488 -12.13 19.35 12.41
N PRO A 489 -12.07 20.54 13.05
CA PRO A 489 -10.83 21.32 13.12
C PRO A 489 -9.72 20.65 13.93
N ALA A 490 -10.08 19.87 14.96
CA ALA A 490 -9.13 19.16 15.81
C ALA A 490 -8.77 17.76 15.28
N LYS A 491 -9.61 17.18 14.42
CA LYS A 491 -9.49 15.82 13.88
C LYS A 491 -8.18 15.61 13.14
N LYS A 492 -7.51 14.49 13.42
CA LYS A 492 -6.35 13.98 12.68
C LYS A 492 -6.59 12.53 12.29
N GLY A 493 -6.23 12.15 11.07
CA GLY A 493 -6.38 10.77 10.61
C GLY A 493 -7.83 10.36 10.40
N ASN A 494 -8.05 9.06 10.28
CA ASN A 494 -9.36 8.44 10.06
C ASN A 494 -9.90 7.68 11.29
N LEU A 495 -9.20 7.77 12.42
CA LEU A 495 -9.62 7.13 13.66
C LEU A 495 -11.01 7.61 14.09
N ASP A 496 -11.94 6.67 14.29
CA ASP A 496 -13.37 6.90 14.56
C ASP A 496 -14.15 7.68 13.48
N CYS A 497 -13.55 7.93 12.32
CA CYS A 497 -14.23 8.58 11.21
C CYS A 497 -14.94 7.54 10.36
N THR A 498 -16.28 7.55 10.38
CA THR A 498 -17.09 6.63 9.57
C THR A 498 -17.14 6.99 8.09
N PHE A 499 -16.49 8.07 7.65
CA PHE A 499 -16.52 8.54 6.25
C PHE A 499 -17.94 8.76 5.71
N CYS A 500 -18.91 9.03 6.58
CA CYS A 500 -20.29 9.28 6.19
C CYS A 500 -20.46 10.63 5.47
N LEU A 501 -19.51 11.56 5.60
CA LEU A 501 -19.55 12.91 5.01
C LEU A 501 -20.72 13.79 5.52
N ASP A 502 -21.31 13.45 6.66
CA ASP A 502 -22.35 14.26 7.30
C ASP A 502 -21.81 15.64 7.70
N CYS A 503 -20.59 15.69 8.25
CA CYS A 503 -19.91 16.95 8.59
C CYS A 503 -19.56 17.83 7.39
N VAL A 504 -19.35 17.22 6.21
CA VAL A 504 -19.11 17.93 4.95
C VAL A 504 -20.39 18.63 4.49
N ARG A 505 -21.51 17.89 4.48
CA ARG A 505 -22.82 18.45 4.10
C ARG A 505 -23.35 19.48 5.09
N ALA A 506 -23.10 19.29 6.39
CA ALA A 506 -23.56 20.21 7.42
C ALA A 506 -22.72 21.49 7.52
N CYS A 507 -21.57 21.60 6.84
CA CYS A 507 -20.71 22.77 6.97
C CYS A 507 -21.30 23.99 6.23
N PRO A 508 -21.65 25.09 6.94
CA PRO A 508 -22.25 26.27 6.30
C PRO A 508 -21.27 27.07 5.43
N HIS A 509 -19.97 26.80 5.56
CA HIS A 509 -18.90 27.53 4.86
C HIS A 509 -18.23 26.72 3.74
N ASP A 510 -18.75 25.53 3.43
CA ASP A 510 -18.14 24.59 2.44
C ASP A 510 -16.64 24.34 2.68
N ASN A 511 -16.23 24.38 3.95
CA ASN A 511 -14.83 24.33 4.36
C ASN A 511 -14.40 22.92 4.78
N ALA A 512 -15.28 21.93 4.69
CA ALA A 512 -15.01 20.55 5.05
C ALA A 512 -14.92 19.71 3.77
N GLY A 513 -13.78 19.07 3.52
CA GLY A 513 -13.54 18.38 2.25
C GLY A 513 -12.91 17.01 2.41
N TRP A 514 -13.11 16.17 1.39
CA TRP A 514 -12.31 14.97 1.18
C TRP A 514 -10.98 15.42 0.53
N VAL A 515 -9.88 15.27 1.26
CA VAL A 515 -8.53 15.61 0.80
C VAL A 515 -7.63 14.38 0.73
N SER A 516 -6.69 14.39 -0.22
CA SER A 516 -5.64 13.38 -0.29
C SER A 516 -4.52 13.68 0.72
N VAL A 517 -4.05 12.66 1.41
CA VAL A 517 -2.99 12.72 2.42
C VAL A 517 -1.92 11.67 2.13
N THR A 518 -0.75 11.82 2.74
CA THR A 518 0.27 10.76 2.76
C THR A 518 -0.20 9.62 3.68
N PRO A 519 -0.37 8.39 3.17
CA PRO A 519 -0.62 7.19 3.96
C PRO A 519 0.30 7.06 5.17
N GLY A 520 -0.24 6.65 6.32
CA GLY A 520 0.54 6.36 7.52
C GLY A 520 1.02 7.59 8.30
N ARG A 521 0.84 8.81 7.76
CA ARG A 521 1.26 10.05 8.43
C ARG A 521 0.53 10.32 9.74
N SER A 522 -0.71 9.86 9.87
CA SER A 522 -1.53 10.02 11.07
C SER A 522 -1.37 8.87 12.07
N LEU A 523 -0.57 7.84 11.77
CA LEU A 523 -0.28 6.75 12.71
C LEU A 523 0.43 7.30 13.95
N GLY A 524 0.00 6.85 15.13
CA GLY A 524 0.50 7.36 16.42
C GLY A 524 -0.14 8.68 16.89
N GLN A 525 -0.98 9.33 16.07
CA GLN A 525 -1.76 10.52 16.47
C GLN A 525 -3.16 10.11 16.92
N GLY A 526 -3.58 10.52 18.12
CA GLY A 526 -4.94 10.24 18.61
C GLY A 526 -6.03 11.02 17.86
N ARG A 527 -7.26 10.94 18.35
CA ARG A 527 -8.46 11.53 17.70
C ARG A 527 -8.36 13.04 17.47
N ALA A 528 -7.56 13.73 18.28
CA ALA A 528 -7.29 15.16 18.19
C ALA A 528 -5.79 15.40 18.19
N ALA A 529 -5.33 16.47 17.51
CA ALA A 529 -3.91 16.81 17.35
C ALA A 529 -3.09 16.85 18.65
N ALA A 530 -3.74 17.09 19.80
CA ALA A 530 -3.11 17.19 21.11
C ALA A 530 -3.21 15.90 21.97
N ARG A 531 -3.90 14.85 21.51
CA ARG A 531 -4.05 13.59 22.27
C ARG A 531 -3.25 12.47 21.62
N VAL A 532 -2.46 11.77 22.44
CA VAL A 532 -1.76 10.53 22.07
C VAL A 532 -2.76 9.36 22.11
N TYR A 533 -2.42 8.25 21.47
CA TYR A 533 -3.15 6.98 21.63
C TYR A 533 -3.31 6.64 23.12
N GLY A 534 -4.52 6.29 23.54
CA GLY A 534 -4.71 5.65 24.84
C GLY A 534 -4.14 4.24 24.86
N LEU A 535 -3.93 3.67 26.06
CA LEU A 535 -3.49 2.28 26.20
C LEU A 535 -4.51 1.32 25.56
N ASP A 536 -5.80 1.59 25.73
CA ASP A 536 -6.91 0.84 25.15
C ASP A 536 -6.81 0.75 23.61
N LEU A 537 -6.54 1.87 22.94
CA LEU A 537 -6.37 1.92 21.49
C LEU A 537 -5.05 1.28 21.04
N GLY A 538 -3.99 1.43 21.83
CA GLY A 538 -2.72 0.73 21.63
C GLY A 538 -2.93 -0.78 21.61
N VAL A 539 -3.54 -1.33 22.66
CA VAL A 539 -3.85 -2.77 22.76
C VAL A 539 -4.79 -3.22 21.64
N LEU A 540 -5.84 -2.46 21.33
CA LEU A 540 -6.73 -2.77 20.20
C LEU A 540 -5.95 -2.88 18.88
N THR A 541 -4.98 -1.99 18.66
CA THR A 541 -4.11 -2.01 17.48
C THR A 541 -3.21 -3.25 17.47
N VAL A 542 -2.64 -3.63 18.62
CA VAL A 542 -1.89 -4.88 18.76
C VAL A 542 -2.76 -6.07 18.38
N LEU A 543 -3.98 -6.16 18.90
CA LEU A 543 -4.90 -7.26 18.59
C LEU A 543 -5.17 -7.37 17.09
N PHE A 544 -5.33 -6.26 16.38
CA PHE A 544 -5.54 -6.27 14.93
C PHE A 544 -4.30 -6.67 14.13
N VAL A 545 -3.11 -6.25 14.56
CA VAL A 545 -1.84 -6.62 13.90
C VAL A 545 -1.53 -8.09 14.18
N TRP A 546 -1.53 -8.50 15.45
CA TRP A 546 -1.20 -9.86 15.87
C TRP A 546 -2.22 -10.87 15.38
N GLY A 547 -3.51 -10.51 15.44
CA GLY A 547 -4.61 -11.33 14.93
C GLY A 547 -4.48 -11.65 13.45
N ALA A 548 -3.82 -10.80 12.65
CA ALA A 548 -3.54 -11.08 11.24
C ALA A 548 -2.65 -12.31 11.05
N PHE A 549 -1.56 -12.37 11.83
CA PHE A 549 -0.61 -13.46 11.81
C PHE A 549 -1.24 -14.73 12.37
N VAL A 550 -1.90 -14.62 13.52
CA VAL A 550 -2.57 -15.77 14.16
C VAL A 550 -3.63 -16.37 13.24
N ASN A 551 -4.46 -15.54 12.58
CA ASN A 551 -5.48 -16.03 11.66
C ASN A 551 -4.88 -16.75 10.45
N ALA A 552 -3.81 -16.23 9.87
CA ALA A 552 -3.15 -16.88 8.73
C ALA A 552 -2.42 -18.17 9.13
N MET A 553 -1.73 -18.18 10.29
CA MET A 553 -1.05 -19.36 10.81
C MET A 553 -2.02 -20.51 11.08
N GLY A 554 -3.22 -20.22 11.61
CA GLY A 554 -4.28 -21.22 11.84
C GLY A 554 -4.72 -21.97 10.58
N MET A 555 -4.41 -21.46 9.39
CA MET A 555 -4.73 -22.10 8.10
C MET A 555 -3.52 -22.73 7.41
N SER A 556 -2.38 -22.82 8.10
CA SER A 556 -1.14 -23.36 7.52
C SER A 556 -0.77 -24.68 8.18
N ARG A 557 -0.50 -25.69 7.34
CA ARG A 557 -0.27 -27.09 7.80
C ARG A 557 0.82 -27.22 8.86
N PRO A 558 1.99 -26.54 8.76
CA PRO A 558 3.05 -26.70 9.75
C PRO A 558 2.62 -26.29 11.16
N PHE A 559 1.87 -25.20 11.27
CA PHE A 559 1.45 -24.65 12.57
C PHE A 559 0.36 -25.52 13.20
N VAL A 560 -0.61 -26.00 12.40
CA VAL A 560 -1.64 -26.93 12.88
C VAL A 560 -1.00 -28.25 13.36
N ARG A 561 0.00 -28.77 12.65
CA ARG A 561 0.76 -29.96 13.08
C ARG A 561 1.56 -29.72 14.36
N ALA A 562 2.22 -28.58 14.47
CA ALA A 562 2.97 -28.22 15.68
C ALA A 562 2.04 -28.12 16.91
N GLN A 563 0.85 -27.55 16.75
CA GLN A 563 -0.15 -27.50 17.81
C GLN A 563 -0.64 -28.89 18.21
N ALA A 564 -0.90 -29.78 17.24
CA ALA A 564 -1.30 -31.16 17.53
C ALA A 564 -0.19 -31.95 18.24
N ALA A 565 1.07 -31.75 17.85
CA ALA A 565 2.23 -32.35 18.52
C ALA A 565 2.36 -31.86 19.97
N LEU A 566 2.21 -30.55 20.20
CA LEU A 566 2.22 -29.96 21.54
C LEU A 566 1.09 -30.51 22.43
N ALA A 567 -0.12 -30.70 21.87
CA ALA A 567 -1.23 -31.32 22.60
C ALA A 567 -0.86 -32.72 23.07
N HIS A 568 -0.30 -33.53 22.16
CA HIS A 568 0.13 -34.89 22.45
C HIS A 568 1.24 -34.95 23.52
N GLU A 569 2.27 -34.10 23.40
CA GLU A 569 3.38 -34.04 24.37
C GLU A 569 2.92 -33.63 25.78
N LEU A 570 1.94 -32.73 25.88
CA LEU A 570 1.39 -32.27 27.15
C LEU A 570 0.29 -33.20 27.71
N GLY A 571 -0.01 -34.30 27.03
CA GLY A 571 -1.04 -35.26 27.46
C GLY A 571 -2.47 -34.76 27.31
N PHE A 572 -2.71 -33.76 26.47
CA PHE A 572 -4.06 -33.27 26.15
C PHE A 572 -4.59 -33.90 24.86
N SER A 573 -5.87 -34.28 24.85
CA SER A 573 -6.58 -34.56 23.59
C SER A 573 -6.79 -33.26 22.83
N SER A 574 -6.52 -33.25 21.51
CA SER A 574 -6.92 -32.14 20.65
C SER A 574 -8.44 -31.95 20.75
N GLY A 575 -8.88 -30.70 20.92
CA GLY A 575 -10.27 -30.40 21.21
C GLY A 575 -10.46 -28.95 21.64
N LEU A 576 -11.74 -28.55 21.72
CA LEU A 576 -12.15 -27.16 21.92
C LEU A 576 -11.42 -26.46 23.08
N GLY A 577 -11.19 -27.15 24.20
CA GLY A 577 -10.52 -26.58 25.37
C GLY A 577 -9.05 -26.25 25.12
N PHE A 578 -8.25 -27.21 24.67
CA PHE A 578 -6.82 -27.01 24.40
C PHE A 578 -6.60 -26.01 23.27
N ASP A 579 -7.33 -26.15 22.17
CA ASP A 579 -7.19 -25.27 21.01
C ASP A 579 -7.60 -23.83 21.32
N SER A 580 -8.63 -23.65 22.17
CA SER A 580 -8.99 -22.33 22.70
C SER A 580 -7.88 -21.74 23.56
N ALA A 581 -7.27 -22.54 24.45
CA ALA A 581 -6.20 -22.08 25.32
C ALA A 581 -4.96 -21.66 24.53
N VAL A 582 -4.56 -22.44 23.52
CA VAL A 582 -3.45 -22.10 22.62
C VAL A 582 -3.76 -20.82 21.84
N LEU A 583 -4.94 -20.73 21.21
CA LEU A 583 -5.34 -19.56 20.44
C LEU A 583 -5.33 -18.29 21.30
N LEU A 584 -5.98 -18.33 22.46
CA LEU A 584 -6.05 -17.17 23.37
C LEU A 584 -4.68 -16.84 23.97
N GLY A 585 -3.86 -17.84 24.29
CA GLY A 585 -2.49 -17.65 24.75
C GLY A 585 -1.62 -16.93 23.71
N VAL A 586 -1.64 -17.39 22.47
CA VAL A 586 -0.88 -16.77 21.37
C VAL A 586 -1.43 -15.38 21.03
N LEU A 587 -2.75 -15.19 21.07
CA LEU A 587 -3.39 -13.92 20.73
C LEU A 587 -3.24 -12.85 21.81
N LEU A 588 -3.19 -13.22 23.09
CA LEU A 588 -3.20 -12.28 24.23
C LEU A 588 -1.86 -12.21 24.97
N LEU A 589 -1.20 -13.34 25.23
CA LEU A 589 0.00 -13.38 26.05
C LEU A 589 1.27 -13.13 25.24
N ALA A 590 1.40 -13.75 24.06
CA ALA A 590 2.56 -13.55 23.20
C ALA A 590 2.81 -12.06 22.85
N PRO A 591 1.81 -11.27 22.40
CA PRO A 591 2.06 -9.85 22.13
C PRO A 591 2.44 -9.07 23.39
N VAL A 592 1.86 -9.38 24.55
CA VAL A 592 2.22 -8.73 25.82
C VAL A 592 3.69 -8.97 26.14
N PHE A 593 4.18 -10.20 25.97
CA PHE A 593 5.59 -10.54 26.17
C PHE A 593 6.51 -9.76 25.23
N PHE A 594 6.30 -9.87 23.91
CA PHE A 594 7.18 -9.24 22.93
C PHE A 594 7.18 -7.71 23.02
N LEU A 595 6.01 -7.09 23.23
CA LEU A 595 5.90 -5.64 23.36
C LEU A 595 6.51 -5.13 24.66
N SER A 596 6.36 -5.87 25.76
CA SER A 596 7.01 -5.54 27.03
C SER A 596 8.53 -5.62 26.89
N PHE A 597 9.04 -6.67 26.23
CA PHE A 597 10.46 -6.81 25.92
C PHE A 597 10.96 -5.63 25.06
N CYS A 598 10.29 -5.30 23.96
CA CYS A 598 10.67 -4.18 23.10
C CYS A 598 10.62 -2.83 23.85
N ALA A 599 9.64 -2.63 24.74
CA ALA A 599 9.52 -1.41 25.53
C ALA A 599 10.66 -1.29 26.56
N VAL A 600 10.99 -2.37 27.28
CA VAL A 600 12.09 -2.39 28.26
C VAL A 600 13.44 -2.20 27.55
N ALA A 601 13.70 -2.95 26.50
CA ALA A 601 14.94 -2.87 25.73
C ALA A 601 15.11 -1.48 25.09
N GLY A 602 14.05 -0.93 24.48
CA GLY A 602 14.07 0.39 23.84
C GLY A 602 14.30 1.50 24.86
N ARG A 603 13.67 1.41 26.03
CA ARG A 603 13.88 2.34 27.15
C ARG A 603 15.33 2.32 27.62
N TRP A 604 15.89 1.14 27.83
CA TRP A 604 17.26 0.94 28.30
C TRP A 604 18.29 1.44 27.28
N LEU A 605 18.17 1.05 26.00
CA LEU A 605 19.10 1.44 24.93
C LEU A 605 19.09 2.95 24.64
N ALA A 606 17.91 3.58 24.65
CA ALA A 606 17.75 5.00 24.36
C ALA A 606 17.92 5.93 25.57
N ARG A 607 18.01 5.35 26.78
CA ARG A 607 18.04 6.05 28.07
C ARG A 607 16.91 7.08 28.18
N THR A 608 15.68 6.65 27.95
CA THR A 608 14.49 7.52 28.04
C THR A 608 13.72 7.30 29.35
N SER A 609 13.02 8.34 29.81
CA SER A 609 12.19 8.32 31.02
C SER A 609 10.72 7.95 30.75
N LEU A 610 10.35 7.66 29.49
CA LEU A 610 8.99 7.25 29.13
C LEU A 610 8.54 5.99 29.88
N SER A 611 7.28 5.99 30.31
CA SER A 611 6.66 4.78 30.87
C SER A 611 6.43 3.72 29.78
N MET A 612 6.27 2.45 30.19
CA MET A 612 5.97 1.35 29.24
C MET A 612 4.67 1.60 28.48
N GLY A 613 3.61 2.04 29.17
CA GLY A 613 2.32 2.35 28.55
C GLY A 613 2.41 3.44 27.49
N GLU A 614 3.14 4.54 27.78
CA GLU A 614 3.37 5.60 26.80
C GLU A 614 4.19 5.12 25.59
N MET A 615 5.18 4.25 25.84
CA MET A 615 5.99 3.70 24.76
C MET A 615 5.15 2.81 23.84
N VAL A 616 4.38 1.90 24.41
CA VAL A 616 3.45 1.03 23.66
C VAL A 616 2.46 1.89 22.86
N SER A 617 1.76 2.82 23.49
CA SER A 617 0.77 3.67 22.82
C SER A 617 1.36 4.51 21.68
N ARG A 618 2.60 4.98 21.80
CA ARG A 618 3.23 5.79 20.75
C ARG A 618 3.84 4.96 19.62
N VAL A 619 4.46 3.82 19.93
CA VAL A 619 5.29 3.08 18.98
C VAL A 619 4.51 1.97 18.27
N VAL A 620 3.61 1.26 18.93
CA VAL A 620 2.79 0.17 18.33
C VAL A 620 2.08 0.57 17.04
N PRO A 621 1.51 1.79 16.90
CA PRO A 621 0.85 2.19 15.66
C PRO A 621 1.75 2.11 14.41
N ALA A 622 3.07 2.06 14.59
CA ALA A 622 4.00 1.84 13.50
C ALA A 622 3.95 0.42 12.91
N LEU A 623 3.38 -0.57 13.61
CA LEU A 623 3.23 -1.95 13.15
C LEU A 623 1.95 -2.18 12.33
N VAL A 624 1.02 -1.21 12.33
CA VAL A 624 -0.23 -1.27 11.55
C VAL A 624 -0.01 -1.56 10.05
N PRO A 625 0.97 -0.98 9.35
CA PRO A 625 1.19 -1.27 7.94
C PRO A 625 1.55 -2.72 7.67
N LEU A 626 2.38 -3.32 8.52
CA LEU A 626 2.73 -4.74 8.41
C LEU A 626 1.54 -5.65 8.70
N GLY A 627 0.77 -5.36 9.76
CA GLY A 627 -0.46 -6.10 10.06
C GLY A 627 -1.51 -6.01 8.93
N LEU A 628 -1.71 -4.82 8.36
CA LEU A 628 -2.60 -4.63 7.21
C LEU A 628 -2.12 -5.40 5.99
N ALA A 629 -0.81 -5.36 5.71
CA ALA A 629 -0.22 -6.10 4.60
C ALA A 629 -0.45 -7.61 4.76
N MET A 630 -0.31 -8.15 5.97
CA MET A 630 -0.62 -9.55 6.26
C MET A 630 -2.09 -9.87 5.97
N TRP A 631 -3.04 -9.03 6.43
CA TRP A 631 -4.47 -9.21 6.13
C TRP A 631 -4.77 -9.17 4.63
N VAL A 632 -4.19 -8.21 3.91
CA VAL A 632 -4.40 -8.01 2.47
C VAL A 632 -3.83 -9.17 1.67
N ALA A 633 -2.61 -9.62 1.99
CA ALA A 633 -1.97 -10.76 1.33
C ALA A 633 -2.74 -12.06 1.61
N HIS A 634 -3.17 -12.29 2.86
CA HIS A 634 -3.90 -13.50 3.22
C HIS A 634 -5.31 -13.54 2.60
N PHE A 635 -6.12 -12.49 2.74
CA PHE A 635 -7.46 -12.49 2.14
C PHE A 635 -7.45 -12.31 0.62
N GLY A 636 -6.42 -11.68 0.06
CA GLY A 636 -6.20 -11.61 -1.37
C GLY A 636 -6.03 -13.01 -1.98
N PHE A 637 -5.33 -13.91 -1.28
CA PHE A 637 -5.21 -15.30 -1.69
C PHE A 637 -6.55 -16.04 -1.70
N HIS A 638 -7.34 -15.90 -0.62
CA HIS A 638 -8.68 -16.50 -0.57
C HIS A 638 -9.63 -15.93 -1.64
N LEU A 639 -9.54 -14.63 -1.93
CA LEU A 639 -10.31 -14.03 -3.03
C LEU A 639 -9.89 -14.59 -4.38
N ALA A 640 -8.58 -14.70 -4.65
CA ALA A 640 -8.07 -15.15 -5.93
C ALA A 640 -8.38 -16.64 -6.18
N THR A 641 -8.15 -17.49 -5.19
CA THR A 641 -8.40 -18.94 -5.27
C THR A 641 -9.90 -19.27 -5.23
N GLY A 642 -10.68 -18.51 -4.45
CA GLY A 642 -12.13 -18.67 -4.32
C GLY A 642 -12.94 -17.80 -5.28
N PHE A 643 -12.34 -17.12 -6.26
CA PHE A 643 -12.99 -16.04 -7.03
C PHE A 643 -14.27 -16.47 -7.75
N PHE A 644 -14.36 -17.75 -8.14
CA PHE A 644 -15.53 -18.29 -8.85
C PHE A 644 -16.56 -18.97 -7.93
N SER A 645 -16.32 -19.04 -6.61
CA SER A 645 -17.24 -19.68 -5.65
C SER A 645 -18.62 -19.01 -5.58
N PHE A 646 -18.73 -17.74 -5.95
CA PHE A 646 -20.02 -17.03 -6.04
C PHE A 646 -20.97 -17.62 -7.09
N ILE A 647 -20.45 -18.22 -8.18
CA ILE A 647 -21.27 -18.77 -9.26
C ILE A 647 -22.13 -19.94 -8.77
N PRO A 648 -21.58 -21.04 -8.22
CA PRO A 648 -22.38 -22.14 -7.72
C PRO A 648 -23.32 -21.70 -6.59
N ALA A 649 -22.84 -20.84 -5.68
CA ALA A 649 -23.67 -20.34 -4.59
C ALA A 649 -24.89 -19.54 -5.07
N SER A 650 -24.69 -18.63 -6.03
CA SER A 650 -25.79 -17.83 -6.60
C SER A 650 -26.74 -18.67 -7.43
N ARG A 651 -26.23 -19.64 -8.19
CA ARG A 651 -27.05 -20.56 -8.98
C ARG A 651 -27.96 -21.38 -8.10
N ARG A 652 -27.46 -21.94 -7.00
CA ARG A 652 -28.30 -22.69 -6.06
C ARG A 652 -29.33 -21.78 -5.41
N ALA A 653 -28.92 -20.60 -4.93
CA ALA A 653 -29.83 -19.67 -4.28
C ALA A 653 -30.97 -19.24 -5.23
N LEU A 654 -30.65 -18.94 -6.50
CA LEU A 654 -31.65 -18.58 -7.52
C LEU A 654 -32.45 -19.78 -8.04
N GLY A 655 -31.81 -20.93 -8.23
CA GLY A 655 -32.46 -22.18 -8.68
C GLY A 655 -33.46 -22.72 -7.67
N SER A 656 -33.23 -22.49 -6.38
CA SER A 656 -34.23 -22.75 -5.33
C SER A 656 -35.50 -21.91 -5.48
N LEU A 657 -35.45 -20.80 -6.21
CA LEU A 657 -36.60 -19.93 -6.52
C LEU A 657 -37.26 -20.25 -7.87
N SER A 658 -36.53 -20.85 -8.83
CA SER A 658 -37.00 -21.04 -10.21
C SER A 658 -37.29 -22.49 -10.60
N GLY A 659 -36.97 -23.48 -9.76
CA GLY A 659 -37.34 -24.90 -10.00
C GLY A 659 -36.59 -25.59 -11.15
N GLU A 660 -35.66 -24.91 -11.84
CA GLU A 660 -34.92 -25.46 -12.97
C GLU A 660 -33.44 -25.69 -12.64
N SER A 661 -32.92 -26.84 -13.08
CA SER A 661 -31.50 -27.21 -13.02
C SER A 661 -30.73 -26.59 -14.20
N MET A 662 -29.93 -25.55 -13.94
CA MET A 662 -29.11 -24.87 -14.97
C MET A 662 -27.70 -25.44 -15.14
N VAL A 663 -27.27 -25.46 -16.42
CA VAL A 663 -26.05 -26.02 -17.02
C VAL A 663 -24.73 -25.68 -16.32
N SER A 664 -23.84 -26.67 -16.20
CA SER A 664 -22.46 -26.54 -15.68
C SER A 664 -21.61 -25.64 -16.57
N VAL A 665 -20.95 -24.62 -15.99
CA VAL A 665 -19.92 -23.84 -16.70
C VAL A 665 -18.56 -24.44 -16.37
N THR A 666 -17.88 -24.91 -17.42
CA THR A 666 -16.52 -25.42 -17.38
C THR A 666 -15.55 -24.30 -16.98
N ARG A 667 -14.68 -24.60 -16.01
CA ARG A 667 -13.65 -23.69 -15.49
C ARG A 667 -12.49 -23.62 -16.49
N ALA A 668 -12.04 -22.42 -16.84
CA ALA A 668 -10.68 -22.23 -17.34
C ALA A 668 -9.72 -22.22 -16.13
N PRO A 669 -8.60 -22.96 -16.14
CA PRO A 669 -7.62 -22.89 -15.07
C PRO A 669 -6.97 -21.48 -15.07
N LEU A 670 -7.17 -20.73 -13.99
CA LEU A 670 -6.41 -19.49 -13.76
C LEU A 670 -4.99 -19.87 -13.35
N ASN A 671 -4.00 -19.40 -14.10
CA ASN A 671 -2.61 -19.45 -13.65
C ASN A 671 -2.42 -18.48 -12.48
N LEU A 672 -2.25 -19.02 -11.28
CA LEU A 672 -2.05 -18.27 -10.03
C LEU A 672 -0.60 -18.35 -9.53
N ALA A 673 0.37 -18.70 -10.39
CA ALA A 673 1.78 -18.80 -9.99
C ALA A 673 2.33 -17.48 -9.39
N TRP A 674 1.84 -16.34 -9.88
CA TRP A 674 2.21 -14.99 -9.41
C TRP A 674 1.64 -14.63 -8.02
N LEU A 675 0.69 -15.41 -7.49
CA LEU A 675 -0.05 -15.03 -6.29
C LEU A 675 0.85 -14.98 -5.06
N THR A 676 1.74 -15.96 -4.91
CA THR A 676 2.73 -15.97 -3.81
C THR A 676 3.62 -14.75 -3.90
N ASP A 677 4.14 -14.41 -5.08
CA ASP A 677 5.00 -13.23 -5.26
C ASP A 677 4.27 -11.92 -4.91
N ALA A 678 2.99 -11.81 -5.30
CA ALA A 678 2.16 -10.69 -4.91
C ALA A 678 1.96 -10.60 -3.38
N GLN A 679 1.75 -11.74 -2.70
CA GLN A 679 1.65 -11.78 -1.24
C GLN A 679 2.95 -11.31 -0.57
N LEU A 680 4.10 -11.80 -1.04
CA LEU A 680 5.42 -11.44 -0.53
C LEU A 680 5.73 -9.95 -0.78
N LEU A 681 5.38 -9.43 -1.96
CA LEU A 681 5.55 -8.01 -2.30
C LEU A 681 4.71 -7.12 -1.37
N VAL A 682 3.43 -7.47 -1.17
CA VAL A 682 2.54 -6.73 -0.26
C VAL A 682 3.08 -6.74 1.16
N LEU A 683 3.51 -7.91 1.67
CA LEU A 683 4.09 -8.05 3.01
C LEU A 683 5.39 -7.25 3.16
N GLY A 684 6.27 -7.29 2.16
CA GLY A 684 7.50 -6.50 2.11
C GLY A 684 7.23 -4.99 2.12
N LEU A 685 6.25 -4.52 1.36
CA LEU A 685 5.82 -3.11 1.38
C LEU A 685 5.30 -2.71 2.77
N GLY A 686 4.53 -3.58 3.42
CA GLY A 686 4.07 -3.39 4.80
C GLY A 686 5.21 -3.24 5.80
N LEU A 687 6.25 -4.08 5.70
CA LEU A 687 7.46 -3.96 6.52
C LEU A 687 8.15 -2.62 6.32
N VAL A 688 8.40 -2.25 5.06
CA VAL A 688 9.09 -1.00 4.70
C VAL A 688 8.37 0.23 5.26
N ILE A 689 7.04 0.30 5.08
CA ILE A 689 6.24 1.40 5.61
C ILE A 689 6.31 1.40 7.14
N SER A 690 6.24 0.24 7.78
CA SER A 690 6.33 0.11 9.24
C SER A 690 7.66 0.62 9.79
N LEU A 691 8.78 0.25 9.16
CA LEU A 691 10.11 0.74 9.52
C LEU A 691 10.24 2.26 9.33
N GLY A 692 9.67 2.80 8.25
CA GLY A 692 9.62 4.24 8.02
C GLY A 692 8.79 4.99 9.07
N VAL A 693 7.65 4.42 9.50
CA VAL A 693 6.80 5.01 10.54
C VAL A 693 7.48 4.91 11.91
N LEU A 694 8.15 3.79 12.20
CA LEU A 694 8.98 3.62 13.40
C LEU A 694 10.05 4.71 13.46
N TRP A 695 10.79 4.94 12.37
CA TRP A 695 11.79 6.00 12.31
C TRP A 695 11.19 7.38 12.57
N ARG A 696 10.07 7.72 11.92
CA ARG A 696 9.38 9.00 12.13
C ARG A 696 8.99 9.18 13.60
N ILE A 697 8.32 8.20 14.20
CA ILE A 697 7.86 8.25 15.59
C ILE A 697 9.07 8.32 16.53
N GLY A 698 10.13 7.56 16.28
CA GLY A 698 11.38 7.63 17.03
C GLY A 698 12.00 9.03 17.03
N ARG A 699 12.00 9.70 15.87
CA ARG A 699 12.47 11.09 15.70
C ARG A 699 11.57 12.13 16.36
N GLU A 700 10.26 11.86 16.42
CA GLU A 700 9.28 12.70 17.14
C GLU A 700 9.44 12.58 18.66
N ILE A 701 9.77 11.39 19.16
CA ILE A 701 10.02 11.15 20.60
C ILE A 701 11.41 11.66 21.01
N LEU A 702 12.45 11.32 20.24
CA LEU A 702 13.84 11.70 20.50
C LEU A 702 14.42 12.40 19.25
N PRO A 703 14.60 13.74 19.29
CA PRO A 703 15.13 14.51 18.16
C PRO A 703 16.59 14.23 17.79
N GLU A 704 17.32 13.41 18.56
CA GLU A 704 18.70 12.98 18.26
C GLU A 704 18.69 11.65 17.47
N PRO A 705 19.32 11.56 16.28
CA PRO A 705 19.18 10.39 15.40
C PRO A 705 19.67 9.09 16.03
N GLY A 706 20.81 9.13 16.73
CA GLY A 706 21.40 7.95 17.37
C GLY A 706 20.53 7.39 18.49
N ARG A 707 19.93 8.26 19.31
CA ARG A 707 19.02 7.84 20.39
C ARG A 707 17.67 7.37 19.86
N ALA A 708 17.14 8.03 18.82
CA ALA A 708 15.94 7.59 18.12
C ALA A 708 16.13 6.18 17.53
N LEU A 709 17.27 5.93 16.89
CA LEU A 709 17.58 4.61 16.33
C LEU A 709 17.63 3.53 17.42
N ARG A 710 18.32 3.81 18.54
CA ARG A 710 18.38 2.91 19.70
C ARG A 710 17.02 2.63 20.33
N LEU A 711 16.13 3.62 20.37
CA LEU A 711 14.77 3.48 20.88
C LEU A 711 13.95 2.50 20.03
N ILE A 712 14.03 2.63 18.71
CA ILE A 712 13.19 1.87 17.78
C ILE A 712 13.80 0.53 17.38
N LEU A 713 15.10 0.29 17.62
CA LEU A 713 15.80 -0.93 17.19
C LEU A 713 15.07 -2.22 17.63
N PRO A 714 14.67 -2.40 18.91
CA PRO A 714 13.93 -3.59 19.32
C PRO A 714 12.58 -3.76 18.59
N TRP A 715 11.94 -2.65 18.23
CA TRP A 715 10.66 -2.63 17.52
C TRP A 715 10.84 -2.95 16.03
N SER A 716 11.93 -2.48 15.42
CA SER A 716 12.32 -2.83 14.06
C SER A 716 12.65 -4.32 13.94
N LEU A 717 13.34 -4.89 14.93
CA LEU A 717 13.60 -6.33 15.00
C LEU A 717 12.32 -7.14 15.15
N LEU A 718 11.37 -6.68 15.98
CA LEU A 718 10.05 -7.31 16.07
C LEU A 718 9.29 -7.25 14.73
N ALA A 719 9.32 -6.12 14.03
CA ALA A 719 8.70 -5.99 12.71
C ALA A 719 9.34 -6.94 11.68
N LEU A 720 10.67 -7.11 11.71
CA LEU A 720 11.39 -8.07 10.88
C LEU A 720 11.02 -9.52 11.23
N ALA A 721 10.90 -9.85 12.52
CA ALA A 721 10.49 -11.17 12.97
C ALA A 721 9.06 -11.50 12.52
N LEU A 722 8.12 -10.56 12.65
CA LEU A 722 6.75 -10.71 12.14
C LEU A 722 6.73 -10.85 10.61
N TRP A 723 7.54 -10.09 9.89
CA TRP A 723 7.68 -10.25 8.44
C TRP A 723 8.20 -11.65 8.08
N GLY A 724 9.25 -12.14 8.75
CA GLY A 724 9.77 -13.48 8.57
C GLY A 724 8.73 -14.57 8.87
N LEU A 725 7.92 -14.38 9.92
CA LEU A 725 6.80 -15.26 10.24
C LEU A 725 5.76 -15.30 9.11
N GLY A 726 5.46 -14.13 8.51
CA GLY A 726 4.58 -14.04 7.35
C GLY A 726 5.15 -14.75 6.12
N LEU A 727 6.47 -14.65 5.86
CA LEU A 727 7.14 -15.41 4.79
C LEU A 727 6.94 -16.91 4.97
N VAL A 728 7.25 -17.44 6.16
CA VAL A 728 7.09 -18.86 6.47
C VAL A 728 5.64 -19.29 6.30
N THR A 729 4.68 -18.44 6.70
CA THR A 729 3.26 -18.72 6.57
C THR A 729 2.81 -18.81 5.11
N PHE A 730 3.24 -17.89 4.23
CA PHE A 730 2.84 -17.89 2.81
C PHE A 730 3.59 -18.88 1.94
N LEU A 731 4.80 -19.28 2.32
CA LEU A 731 5.55 -20.34 1.64
C LEU A 731 5.07 -21.74 2.07
N ALA A 732 4.37 -21.85 3.20
CA ALA A 732 3.79 -23.10 3.65
C ALA A 732 2.51 -23.45 2.87
N PRO A 733 2.20 -24.75 2.70
CA PRO A 733 0.93 -25.16 2.12
C PRO A 733 -0.24 -24.68 2.99
N MET A 734 -1.05 -23.78 2.45
CA MET A 734 -2.28 -23.33 3.09
C MET A 734 -3.41 -24.33 2.83
N GLN A 735 -4.17 -24.65 3.88
CA GLN A 735 -5.40 -25.43 3.75
C GLN A 735 -6.53 -24.48 3.35
N MET A 736 -7.14 -24.77 2.20
CA MET A 736 -8.38 -24.10 1.79
C MET A 736 -9.52 -24.62 2.66
N ARG A 737 -10.06 -23.73 3.48
CA ARG A 737 -11.25 -23.97 4.30
C ARG A 737 -12.50 -23.76 3.43
N GLY A 738 -13.38 -24.74 3.36
CA GLY A 738 -14.70 -24.62 2.69
C GLY A 738 -14.72 -25.06 1.23
N MET A 739 -13.63 -25.64 0.73
CA MET A 739 -13.65 -26.43 -0.50
C MET A 739 -13.49 -27.88 -0.08
N GLY A 740 -14.57 -28.66 -0.18
CA GLY A 740 -14.53 -30.10 0.11
C GLY A 740 -13.37 -30.77 -0.63
N ALA A 741 -12.79 -31.78 0.01
CA ALA A 741 -11.86 -32.69 -0.64
C ALA A 741 -12.50 -33.35 -1.87
#